data_AF-A0AA37WMP3-F1
#
_entry.id   AF-A0AA37WMP3-F1
#
_cell.length_a   1.000
_cell.length_b   1.000
_cell.length_c   1.000
_cell.angle_alpha   90.00
_cell.angle_beta   90.00
_cell.angle_gamma   90.00
#
_symmetry.space_group_name_H-M   'P 1'
#
loop_
_entity.id
_entity.type
_entity.pdbx_description
1 polymer ?
#
loop_
_entity_poly.entity_id
_entity_poly.type
_entity_poly.pdbx_seq_one_letter_code
_entity_poly.pdbx_strand_id
1 'polypeptide(L)'
;MMLQRSPLAIALILALTTTACGGGGGGGSNSGGGTTPTPPPSTELTGILIDSPVANVAFQTATKSGTTNENGEFTYEPGETVTFSIGDLVLGTIPAAETITPLDLADSNDVTDPAVLNRIRLLQSLDTDGNPDNGITISDLAAGAATALDFNQSATSFATSQTVLSFISNAGQTSPVTELVSPEDALLHFQSVLTDNGITFEANNNSDTDEDGVLDQDDAFPDDPNETLDTDGDGIGNNADTDDDGDGVVDADDAFPLDNTEDTDTDGDGVGDNSDAFPNNPQEDTDTDGDGVGDNSDAFPTNPEENTDTDGDGVGDNSDAFPNNPQEDTDTDGDGVGDNSDAFPNNPQENTDTDGDGVGDNSDAFPNNPQEDTDTDGDGVGDNSDAFPTNPEEDTDTDGDGVGDMSDAFPNDPQEDTDTDGDRVGDNSDAFPNDPEETTDTDDDGLGDNADIDDDNDRLIEIYTLEDLDKMRQSLDGSSFPDSNDTPVTDGCGTGGCYGYELMADLNFDTNGNGTIDEQDEFYDWDNLNEANGWQPIGDETNPFTASFNGNGYTIANLHMNYPESSSLNSINIGLFGVVSGRSDDIEIHIEDLTLSGDLTSILGGGSVGSLIGAVISTTGIVELSNLTISDGVVTADPASTSISTRPFNIGGLAGIISVSGGSIYINNVYVNTTIRGEAGAGGIASSAFVSGNAKLETNHCVTTGTIEYINIASIDESTAGVVGGIFGLARTIDESQLLLKRSEFKGTLSGPGSNSSDESAYLYGGLIGWADVQSGNTAISIEENIVEAIINAPNTQNVGGAIGSISSSSDTTSITLSSNSISANMTVNNESGGFLGGIFQLSETGGVLSLTLSNNIVSGTLNGTSQLGGFIGSTEPGNIGSNNPPTAANLALNVNDNFVSAMITSSTGTDIGEFVGKSWNANYSGNHFVNDKNTGLFAVGILAEGNAISGSGDITGFTLEQMQCPTSAGDASCESGLYEGWGDNLNSDGLPAWDFGTNTQLPGLLIDGTVYRDADGDGTLDEPAQ
;
A
#
# COMPACT_ATOMS: atom_id res chain seq x y z
N MET A 1 20.50 -20.77 39.35
CA MET A 1 21.89 -21.30 39.43
C MET A 1 22.85 -20.12 39.34
N MET A 2 23.58 -19.86 40.43
CA MET A 2 24.55 -18.77 40.54
C MET A 2 25.74 -18.98 39.58
N LEU A 3 26.25 -17.90 38.98
CA LEU A 3 27.68 -17.56 39.08
C LEU A 3 27.93 -16.11 38.63
N GLN A 4 28.13 -15.27 39.65
CA GLN A 4 28.70 -13.92 39.59
C GLN A 4 30.03 -13.89 38.81
N ARG A 5 30.27 -12.80 38.06
CA ARG A 5 31.52 -12.01 38.12
C ARG A 5 31.27 -10.54 37.77
N SER A 6 31.14 -9.71 38.81
CA SER A 6 31.57 -8.30 38.81
C SER A 6 33.11 -8.23 38.98
N PRO A 7 33.83 -7.07 38.90
CA PRO A 7 33.37 -5.68 38.82
C PRO A 7 34.19 -4.78 37.84
N LEU A 8 33.79 -3.51 37.65
CA LEU A 8 34.51 -2.30 38.14
C LEU A 8 34.16 -1.05 37.32
N ALA A 9 33.59 -0.06 38.01
CA ALA A 9 33.39 1.31 37.57
C ALA A 9 34.71 2.06 37.27
N ILE A 10 34.65 3.14 36.45
CA ILE A 10 35.07 4.52 36.79
C ILE A 10 35.19 5.42 35.53
N ALA A 11 34.56 6.60 35.66
CA ALA A 11 34.89 7.93 35.11
C ALA A 11 34.56 8.33 33.65
N LEU A 12 33.40 8.98 33.56
CA LEU A 12 33.14 10.28 32.91
C LEU A 12 34.38 11.21 32.74
N ILE A 13 34.82 11.48 31.51
CA ILE A 13 35.44 12.77 31.10
C ILE A 13 35.07 13.13 29.65
N LEU A 14 34.36 14.26 29.55
CA LEU A 14 34.03 15.06 28.37
C LEU A 14 35.28 15.74 27.76
N ALA A 15 35.49 15.64 26.43
CA ALA A 15 36.18 16.69 25.64
C ALA A 15 36.09 16.45 24.11
N LEU A 16 35.35 17.32 23.40
CA LEU A 16 35.53 17.59 21.97
C LEU A 16 36.87 18.31 21.71
N THR A 17 37.55 18.00 20.60
CA THR A 17 37.82 18.93 19.46
C THR A 17 38.87 18.38 18.47
N THR A 18 38.38 18.15 17.24
CA THR A 18 38.91 18.54 15.91
C THR A 18 40.42 18.63 15.55
N THR A 19 40.67 18.09 14.34
CA THR A 19 41.61 18.53 13.27
C THR A 19 43.12 18.27 13.41
N ALA A 20 43.67 17.45 12.49
CA ALA A 20 44.37 17.93 11.28
C ALA A 20 45.48 16.96 10.78
N CYS A 21 45.27 16.48 9.56
CA CYS A 21 46.20 16.42 8.41
C CYS A 21 47.73 16.30 8.61
N GLY A 22 48.32 15.33 7.90
CA GLY A 22 49.71 15.33 7.41
C GLY A 22 50.34 13.94 7.52
N GLY A 23 50.96 13.32 6.51
CA GLY A 23 51.47 13.78 5.23
C GLY A 23 52.86 13.15 4.97
N GLY A 24 53.06 12.57 3.78
CA GLY A 24 54.37 12.20 3.21
C GLY A 24 54.87 10.79 3.57
N GLY A 25 55.48 9.99 2.69
CA GLY A 25 56.08 10.20 1.38
C GLY A 25 57.32 9.30 1.26
N GLY A 26 57.58 8.69 0.10
CA GLY A 26 58.88 8.05 -0.17
C GLY A 26 58.83 6.84 -1.10
N GLY A 27 59.34 6.98 -2.33
CA GLY A 27 59.35 5.93 -3.35
C GLY A 27 60.57 4.99 -3.32
N GLY A 28 60.53 3.99 -4.21
CA GLY A 28 61.69 3.14 -4.54
C GLY A 28 61.29 1.85 -5.25
N SER A 29 61.62 1.76 -6.55
CA SER A 29 61.36 0.64 -7.46
C SER A 29 62.12 -0.64 -7.10
N ASN A 30 61.51 -1.84 -7.23
CA ASN A 30 61.91 -2.89 -8.19
C ASN A 30 60.97 -4.12 -8.14
N SER A 31 60.86 -4.78 -9.29
CA SER A 31 60.06 -5.96 -9.67
C SER A 31 60.11 -7.20 -8.77
N GLY A 32 58.95 -7.84 -8.56
CA GLY A 32 58.81 -9.24 -8.13
C GLY A 32 57.35 -9.58 -7.84
N GLY A 33 56.78 -10.54 -8.58
CA GLY A 33 55.38 -10.95 -8.42
C GLY A 33 55.08 -11.50 -7.02
N GLY A 34 53.97 -11.06 -6.46
CA GLY A 34 53.38 -11.51 -5.21
C GLY A 34 51.95 -11.01 -5.18
N THR A 35 51.01 -11.94 -5.07
CA THR A 35 49.57 -11.75 -4.93
C THR A 35 49.27 -10.69 -3.87
N THR A 36 48.49 -9.67 -4.24
CA THR A 36 47.82 -8.78 -3.28
C THR A 36 46.98 -9.64 -2.33
N PRO A 37 47.11 -9.52 -1.00
CA PRO A 37 46.04 -9.95 -0.14
C PRO A 37 44.85 -9.05 -0.47
N THR A 38 43.78 -9.65 -0.97
CA THR A 38 42.44 -9.07 -0.87
C THR A 38 42.23 -8.64 0.59
N PRO A 39 41.63 -7.47 0.86
CA PRO A 39 41.15 -7.17 2.19
C PRO A 39 40.23 -8.34 2.62
N PRO A 40 40.17 -8.68 3.92
CA PRO A 40 39.12 -9.59 4.36
C PRO A 40 37.78 -8.99 3.91
N PRO A 41 36.81 -9.81 3.48
CA PRO A 41 35.49 -9.29 3.16
C PRO A 41 34.99 -8.54 4.41
N SER A 42 34.58 -7.28 4.24
CA SER A 42 33.75 -6.63 5.23
C SER A 42 32.49 -7.47 5.30
N THR A 43 32.29 -8.17 6.40
CA THR A 43 31.04 -8.87 6.70
C THR A 43 30.02 -7.80 7.07
N GLU A 44 29.50 -7.14 6.04
CA GLU A 44 28.38 -6.22 6.14
C GLU A 44 27.14 -7.05 6.46
N LEU A 45 26.47 -6.71 7.56
CA LEU A 45 25.19 -7.28 7.96
C LEU A 45 24.08 -6.28 7.67
N THR A 46 22.88 -6.80 7.43
CA THR A 46 21.66 -6.03 7.26
C THR A 46 20.80 -6.25 8.50
N GLY A 47 20.28 -5.16 9.08
CA GLY A 47 19.27 -5.22 10.12
C GLY A 47 18.01 -4.49 9.68
N ILE A 48 16.90 -4.68 10.39
CA ILE A 48 15.59 -4.07 10.10
C ILE A 48 15.09 -3.30 11.32
N LEU A 49 14.58 -2.09 11.12
CA LEU A 49 13.83 -1.33 12.13
C LEU A 49 12.32 -1.62 11.98
N ILE A 50 11.69 -2.18 13.01
CA ILE A 50 10.33 -2.73 12.91
C ILE A 50 9.35 -2.24 14.00
N ASP A 51 8.24 -1.68 13.53
CA ASP A 51 6.94 -1.40 14.16
C ASP A 51 5.88 -1.60 13.05
N SER A 52 6.14 -2.52 12.11
CA SER A 52 6.06 -2.43 10.63
C SER A 52 7.38 -1.91 10.04
N PRO A 53 7.80 -2.36 8.84
CA PRO A 53 8.99 -1.87 8.19
C PRO A 53 9.01 -0.33 8.15
N VAL A 54 9.94 0.31 8.87
CA VAL A 54 9.95 1.77 8.99
C VAL A 54 10.90 2.38 7.98
N ALA A 55 10.36 2.96 6.92
CA ALA A 55 11.11 3.56 5.82
C ALA A 55 11.50 5.03 6.07
N ASN A 56 12.61 5.44 5.46
CA ASN A 56 13.13 6.81 5.47
C ASN A 56 13.51 7.38 6.86
N VAL A 57 13.89 6.51 7.81
CA VAL A 57 14.48 6.90 9.10
C VAL A 57 16.00 6.93 8.99
N ALA A 58 16.64 8.02 9.41
CA ALA A 58 18.09 8.15 9.32
C ALA A 58 18.78 7.28 10.37
N PHE A 59 19.79 6.50 9.97
CA PHE A 59 20.62 5.69 10.86
C PHE A 59 22.10 6.10 10.79
N GLN A 60 22.82 5.95 11.89
CA GLN A 60 24.26 6.17 11.97
C GLN A 60 24.93 5.15 12.89
N THR A 61 25.95 4.48 12.38
CA THR A 61 26.88 3.63 13.14
C THR A 61 28.28 4.24 13.17
N ALA A 62 29.25 3.54 13.74
CA ALA A 62 30.65 3.99 13.72
C ALA A 62 31.25 4.01 12.30
N THR A 63 30.76 3.15 11.39
CA THR A 63 31.27 3.02 10.02
C THR A 63 30.26 3.33 8.91
N LYS A 64 28.95 3.30 9.20
CA LYS A 64 27.86 3.45 8.22
C LYS A 64 26.90 4.58 8.58
N SER A 65 26.22 5.12 7.59
CA SER A 65 25.11 6.05 7.77
C SER A 65 24.25 6.09 6.52
N GLY A 66 22.94 6.25 6.68
CA GLY A 66 21.98 6.32 5.58
C GLY A 66 20.57 6.52 6.11
N THR A 67 19.59 6.17 5.29
CA THR A 67 18.19 6.03 5.69
C THR A 67 17.76 4.58 5.50
N THR A 68 16.80 4.13 6.30
CA THR A 68 16.13 2.84 6.09
C THR A 68 15.39 2.84 4.75
N ASN A 69 15.35 1.70 4.06
CA ASN A 69 14.59 1.54 2.81
C ASN A 69 13.12 1.18 3.08
N GLU A 70 12.34 0.89 2.04
CA GLU A 70 10.92 0.50 2.12
C GLU A 70 10.69 -0.75 3.00
N ASN A 71 11.70 -1.63 3.12
CA ASN A 71 11.67 -2.80 3.99
C ASN A 71 12.23 -2.53 5.40
N GLY A 72 12.46 -1.26 5.77
CA GLY A 72 13.03 -0.90 7.07
C GLY A 72 14.52 -1.25 7.24
N GLU A 73 15.20 -1.68 6.17
CA GLU A 73 16.55 -2.23 6.25
C GLU A 73 17.64 -1.15 6.40
N PHE A 74 18.64 -1.44 7.23
CA PHE A 74 19.87 -0.65 7.39
C PHE A 74 21.10 -1.58 7.41
N THR A 75 22.29 -1.02 7.15
CA THR A 75 23.55 -1.80 7.08
C THR A 75 24.51 -1.44 8.21
N TYR A 76 25.19 -2.45 8.76
CA TYR A 76 26.13 -2.28 9.88
C TYR A 76 27.29 -3.29 9.84
N GLU A 77 28.33 -3.05 10.64
CA GLU A 77 29.37 -4.04 10.93
C GLU A 77 29.18 -4.68 12.32
N PRO A 78 29.53 -5.97 12.52
CA PRO A 78 29.32 -6.66 13.80
C PRO A 78 29.94 -5.94 15.00
N GLY A 79 29.15 -5.74 16.07
CA GLY A 79 29.59 -5.13 17.33
C GLY A 79 29.52 -3.59 17.36
N GLU A 80 28.98 -2.95 16.34
CA GLU A 80 28.69 -1.51 16.36
C GLU A 80 27.41 -1.17 17.14
N THR A 81 27.27 0.10 17.50
CA THR A 81 25.98 0.68 17.94
C THR A 81 25.38 1.45 16.78
N VAL A 82 24.05 1.49 16.72
CA VAL A 82 23.28 2.24 15.74
C VAL A 82 22.41 3.27 16.46
N THR A 83 22.39 4.49 15.93
CA THR A 83 21.47 5.56 16.34
C THR A 83 20.45 5.80 15.23
N PHE A 84 19.15 5.75 15.56
CA PHE A 84 18.07 6.10 14.65
C PHE A 84 17.52 7.50 14.95
N SER A 85 17.17 8.25 13.90
CA SER A 85 16.70 9.62 14.00
C SER A 85 15.77 10.04 12.86
N ILE A 86 14.83 10.93 13.15
CA ILE A 86 14.01 11.65 12.17
C ILE A 86 14.43 13.12 12.25
N GLY A 87 15.19 13.60 11.27
CA GLY A 87 15.81 14.93 11.35
C GLY A 87 16.69 15.08 12.60
N ASP A 88 16.39 16.07 13.45
CA ASP A 88 17.09 16.31 14.72
C ASP A 88 16.52 15.49 15.90
N LEU A 89 15.42 14.76 15.71
CA LEU A 89 14.81 13.91 16.74
C LEU A 89 15.52 12.54 16.77
N VAL A 90 16.23 12.26 17.85
CA VAL A 90 16.80 10.93 18.09
C VAL A 90 15.71 10.01 18.64
N LEU A 91 15.48 8.88 17.97
CA LEU A 91 14.58 7.83 18.44
C LEU A 91 15.27 7.03 19.53
N GLY A 92 16.46 6.48 19.27
CA GLY A 92 17.23 5.71 20.26
C GLY A 92 18.65 5.39 19.80
N THR A 93 19.46 4.81 20.69
CA THR A 93 20.81 4.30 20.38
C THR A 93 21.04 2.99 21.09
N ILE A 94 21.31 1.93 20.32
CA ILE A 94 21.32 0.53 20.77
C ILE A 94 22.46 -0.23 20.05
N PRO A 95 22.99 -1.35 20.57
CA PRO A 95 23.79 -2.27 19.76
C PRO A 95 23.06 -2.66 18.47
N ALA A 96 23.76 -2.64 17.33
CA ALA A 96 23.17 -3.02 16.06
C ALA A 96 22.90 -4.54 16.02
N ALA A 97 21.69 -4.91 15.61
CA ALA A 97 21.19 -6.28 15.54
C ALA A 97 20.42 -6.51 14.22
N GLU A 98 20.08 -7.76 13.92
CA GLU A 98 19.31 -8.14 12.73
C GLU A 98 17.88 -7.58 12.78
N THR A 99 17.30 -7.47 13.98
CA THR A 99 16.00 -6.84 14.22
C THR A 99 16.12 -5.83 15.35
N ILE A 100 15.56 -4.63 15.16
CA ILE A 100 15.48 -3.58 16.18
C ILE A 100 14.06 -3.05 16.23
N THR A 101 13.46 -3.06 17.41
CA THR A 101 12.10 -2.63 17.68
C THR A 101 12.07 -1.33 18.51
N PRO A 102 10.93 -0.64 18.59
CA PRO A 102 10.67 0.40 19.59
C PRO A 102 10.92 -0.02 21.04
N LEU A 103 10.75 -1.31 21.40
CA LEU A 103 11.11 -1.88 22.71
C LEU A 103 12.63 -1.77 22.94
N ASP A 104 13.41 -2.27 21.98
CA ASP A 104 14.88 -2.22 22.04
C ASP A 104 15.39 -0.79 22.15
N LEU A 105 14.81 0.12 21.35
CA LEU A 105 15.23 1.51 21.37
C LEU A 105 14.87 2.20 22.69
N ALA A 106 13.86 1.72 23.41
CA ALA A 106 13.46 2.21 24.73
C ALA A 106 14.24 1.56 25.88
N ASP A 107 15.03 0.51 25.61
CA ASP A 107 15.72 -0.30 26.62
C ASP A 107 14.71 -0.88 27.64
N SER A 108 13.58 -1.37 27.13
CA SER A 108 12.46 -1.88 27.92
C SER A 108 11.89 -3.14 27.30
N ASN A 109 11.46 -4.08 28.16
CA ASN A 109 10.76 -5.30 27.77
C ASN A 109 9.25 -5.20 28.02
N ASP A 110 8.77 -4.01 28.44
CA ASP A 110 7.36 -3.74 28.74
C ASP A 110 6.77 -2.85 27.63
N VAL A 111 5.87 -3.42 26.84
CA VAL A 111 5.15 -2.70 25.76
C VAL A 111 4.27 -1.56 26.28
N THR A 112 3.95 -1.54 27.58
CA THR A 112 3.19 -0.48 28.23
C THR A 112 4.06 0.64 28.81
N ASP A 113 5.39 0.49 28.75
CA ASP A 113 6.34 1.53 29.15
C ASP A 113 6.03 2.84 28.39
N PRO A 114 5.90 3.99 29.10
CA PRO A 114 5.64 5.27 28.44
C PRO A 114 6.62 5.60 27.31
N ALA A 115 7.90 5.21 27.42
CA ALA A 115 8.91 5.43 26.40
C ALA A 115 8.67 4.61 25.14
N VAL A 116 8.18 3.37 25.27
CA VAL A 116 7.79 2.49 24.15
C VAL A 116 6.51 3.03 23.52
N LEU A 117 5.47 3.20 24.34
CA LEU A 117 4.15 3.64 23.91
C LEU A 117 4.17 4.99 23.18
N ASN A 118 4.98 5.94 23.63
CA ASN A 118 5.07 7.24 22.96
C ASN A 118 5.84 7.18 21.62
N ARG A 119 6.72 6.20 21.41
CA ARG A 119 7.45 6.03 20.14
C ARG A 119 6.57 5.37 19.10
N ILE A 120 5.89 4.28 19.43
CA ILE A 120 5.02 3.57 18.50
C ILE A 120 3.89 4.48 18.01
N ARG A 121 3.26 5.21 18.94
CA ARG A 121 2.23 6.20 18.62
C ARG A 121 2.75 7.30 17.70
N LEU A 122 4.00 7.74 17.91
CA LEU A 122 4.60 8.77 17.07
C LEU A 122 4.88 8.25 15.66
N LEU A 123 5.50 7.08 15.53
CA LEU A 123 5.87 6.50 14.24
C LEU A 123 4.64 6.26 13.36
N GLN A 124 3.63 5.57 13.91
CA GLN A 124 2.38 5.30 13.20
C GLN A 124 1.59 6.58 12.86
N SER A 125 1.69 7.64 13.67
CA SER A 125 1.05 8.93 13.36
C SER A 125 1.79 9.77 12.29
N LEU A 126 3.07 9.45 12.04
CA LEU A 126 3.90 10.14 11.05
C LEU A 126 3.90 9.45 9.68
N ASP A 127 3.25 8.29 9.61
CA ASP A 127 3.09 7.56 8.38
C ASP A 127 2.38 8.38 7.29
N THR A 128 2.82 8.23 6.04
CA THR A 128 2.50 9.18 4.97
C THR A 128 1.08 8.98 4.45
N ASP A 129 0.62 7.74 4.29
CA ASP A 129 -0.76 7.41 3.93
C ASP A 129 -1.65 7.18 5.17
N GLY A 130 -1.03 6.96 6.34
CA GLY A 130 -1.72 6.81 7.61
C GLY A 130 -2.24 5.40 7.84
N ASN A 131 -1.71 4.42 7.11
CA ASN A 131 -2.00 3.01 7.28
C ASN A 131 -0.70 2.26 7.65
N PRO A 132 -0.41 2.03 8.94
CA PRO A 132 0.82 1.37 9.36
C PRO A 132 0.92 -0.11 8.95
N ASP A 133 -0.18 -0.75 8.54
CA ASP A 133 -0.23 -2.17 8.15
C ASP A 133 0.55 -2.45 6.85
N ASN A 134 0.68 -1.46 5.96
CA ASN A 134 1.40 -1.58 4.68
C ASN A 134 2.87 -1.11 4.75
N GLY A 135 3.39 -0.85 5.96
CA GLY A 135 4.71 -0.30 6.22
C GLY A 135 4.67 1.18 6.58
N ILE A 136 5.54 1.62 7.50
CA ILE A 136 5.52 3.01 7.97
C ILE A 136 6.49 3.84 7.14
N THR A 137 5.98 4.79 6.34
CA THR A 137 6.82 5.69 5.54
C THR A 137 6.89 7.09 6.13
N ILE A 138 8.07 7.47 6.62
CA ILE A 138 8.30 8.81 7.17
C ILE A 138 8.61 9.80 6.03
N SER A 139 7.80 10.86 5.89
CA SER A 139 8.03 11.84 4.82
C SER A 139 9.29 12.70 5.02
N ASP A 140 9.86 13.21 3.94
CA ASP A 140 10.99 14.17 4.01
C ASP A 140 10.62 15.48 4.75
N LEU A 141 9.33 15.85 4.75
CA LEU A 141 8.83 17.01 5.50
C LEU A 141 8.85 16.75 7.01
N ALA A 142 8.61 15.51 7.44
CA ALA A 142 8.72 15.13 8.86
C ALA A 142 10.15 15.34 9.37
N ALA A 143 11.17 14.95 8.61
CA ALA A 143 12.56 15.22 8.99
C ALA A 143 12.86 16.72 9.13
N GLY A 144 12.23 17.58 8.32
CA GLY A 144 12.35 19.04 8.42
C GLY A 144 11.56 19.68 9.57
N ALA A 145 10.47 19.05 10.00
CA ALA A 145 9.60 19.50 11.09
C ALA A 145 10.00 18.94 12.47
N ALA A 146 10.88 17.93 12.49
CA ALA A 146 11.29 17.23 13.69
C ALA A 146 11.96 18.15 14.71
N THR A 147 11.62 17.94 15.98
CA THR A 147 12.20 18.63 17.13
C THR A 147 12.41 17.63 18.26
N ALA A 148 13.31 17.93 19.19
CA ALA A 148 13.57 17.04 20.33
C ALA A 148 12.30 16.80 21.16
N LEU A 149 11.96 15.53 21.36
CA LEU A 149 10.85 15.06 22.18
C LEU A 149 11.37 14.23 23.36
N ASP A 150 10.59 14.17 24.43
CA ASP A 150 10.89 13.37 25.61
C ASP A 150 9.86 12.25 25.73
N PHE A 151 10.28 11.04 25.34
CA PHE A 151 9.44 9.86 25.30
C PHE A 151 9.11 9.30 26.69
N ASN A 152 9.86 9.64 27.74
CA ASN A 152 9.66 9.08 29.09
C ASN A 152 8.49 9.73 29.86
N GLN A 153 7.79 10.68 29.26
CA GLN A 153 6.63 11.32 29.88
C GLN A 153 5.40 10.43 29.78
N SER A 154 4.40 10.64 30.65
CA SER A 154 3.14 9.90 30.54
C SER A 154 2.46 10.12 29.18
N ALA A 155 1.80 9.08 28.66
CA ALA A 155 1.16 9.12 27.33
C ALA A 155 0.18 10.29 27.15
N THR A 156 -0.52 10.70 28.22
CA THR A 156 -1.38 11.88 28.21
C THR A 156 -0.60 13.19 28.09
N SER A 157 0.53 13.32 28.80
CA SER A 157 1.37 14.52 28.75
C SER A 157 2.06 14.66 27.40
N PHE A 158 2.52 13.54 26.84
CA PHE A 158 3.11 13.47 25.51
C PHE A 158 2.11 13.88 24.43
N ALA A 159 0.91 13.28 24.41
CA ALA A 159 -0.13 13.57 23.40
C ALA A 159 -0.66 15.00 23.44
N THR A 160 -0.64 15.66 24.60
CA THR A 160 -1.11 17.06 24.75
C THR A 160 0.01 18.10 24.62
N SER A 161 1.25 17.65 24.40
CA SER A 161 2.40 18.53 24.20
C SER A 161 2.24 19.32 22.90
N GLN A 162 2.31 20.65 22.99
CA GLN A 162 2.24 21.50 21.80
C GLN A 162 3.37 21.20 20.81
N THR A 163 4.53 20.75 21.29
CA THR A 163 5.66 20.36 20.42
C THR A 163 5.29 19.13 19.58
N VAL A 164 4.68 18.12 20.19
CA VAL A 164 4.21 16.90 19.50
C VAL A 164 3.10 17.23 18.50
N LEU A 165 2.07 17.96 18.93
CA LEU A 165 0.96 18.37 18.05
C LEU A 165 1.45 19.23 16.87
N SER A 166 2.40 20.13 17.10
CA SER A 166 2.97 20.93 16.01
C SER A 166 3.83 20.10 15.08
N PHE A 167 4.49 19.05 15.57
CA PHE A 167 5.28 18.16 14.73
C PHE A 167 4.38 17.33 13.81
N ILE A 168 3.41 16.59 14.35
CA ILE A 168 2.54 15.70 13.57
C ILE A 168 1.67 16.47 12.56
N SER A 169 1.25 17.70 12.86
CA SER A 169 0.45 18.50 11.91
C SER A 169 1.27 19.15 10.79
N ASN A 170 2.59 19.08 10.83
CA ASN A 170 3.48 19.64 9.78
C ASN A 170 4.41 18.57 9.19
N ALA A 171 4.11 17.29 9.42
CA ALA A 171 4.97 16.18 9.04
C ALA A 171 4.72 15.64 7.62
N GLY A 172 3.80 16.22 6.85
CA GLY A 172 3.67 15.95 5.41
C GLY A 172 2.88 14.70 5.05
N GLN A 173 2.02 14.21 5.94
CA GLN A 173 1.06 13.15 5.67
C GLN A 173 0.04 13.57 4.60
N THR A 174 -0.45 12.62 3.81
CA THR A 174 -1.46 12.83 2.74
C THR A 174 -2.79 13.33 3.30
N SER A 175 -3.14 12.88 4.51
CA SER A 175 -4.28 13.33 5.30
C SER A 175 -3.82 14.15 6.51
N PRO A 176 -4.42 15.32 6.81
CA PRO A 176 -4.01 16.14 7.95
C PRO A 176 -4.22 15.43 9.30
N VAL A 177 -3.12 15.13 10.01
CA VAL A 177 -3.14 14.56 11.37
C VAL A 177 -3.14 15.68 12.42
N THR A 178 -4.12 15.64 13.34
CA THR A 178 -4.26 16.67 14.40
C THR A 178 -4.11 16.12 15.82
N GLU A 179 -4.05 14.80 15.98
CA GLU A 179 -3.79 14.09 17.22
C GLU A 179 -3.01 12.81 16.94
N LEU A 180 -2.29 12.29 17.94
CA LEU A 180 -1.61 11.00 17.81
C LEU A 180 -2.64 9.86 17.74
N VAL A 181 -2.29 8.78 17.05
CA VAL A 181 -2.95 7.47 17.16
C VAL A 181 -3.18 7.13 18.64
N SER A 182 -4.32 6.50 18.92
CA SER A 182 -4.70 6.19 20.29
C SER A 182 -3.69 5.21 20.91
N PRO A 183 -3.46 5.25 22.24
CA PRO A 183 -2.59 4.28 22.88
C PRO A 183 -2.99 2.83 22.67
N GLU A 184 -4.28 2.56 22.52
CA GLU A 184 -4.83 1.22 22.35
C GLU A 184 -4.57 0.73 20.93
N ASP A 185 -4.94 1.50 19.91
CA ASP A 185 -4.72 1.13 18.50
C ASP A 185 -3.22 0.96 18.19
N ALA A 186 -2.38 1.86 18.72
CA ALA A 186 -0.95 1.79 18.45
C ALA A 186 -0.28 0.59 19.13
N LEU A 187 -0.76 0.21 20.31
CA LEU A 187 -0.27 -0.95 21.03
C LEU A 187 -0.76 -2.24 20.39
N LEU A 188 -2.03 -2.30 19.97
CA LEU A 188 -2.60 -3.47 19.27
C LEU A 188 -1.84 -3.75 17.97
N HIS A 189 -1.64 -2.72 17.14
CA HIS A 189 -0.85 -2.83 15.92
C HIS A 189 0.57 -3.33 16.23
N PHE A 190 1.28 -2.68 17.15
CA PHE A 190 2.65 -3.06 17.49
C PHE A 190 2.76 -4.48 18.05
N GLN A 191 1.80 -4.91 18.88
CA GLN A 191 1.74 -6.27 19.40
C GLN A 191 1.47 -7.31 18.31
N SER A 192 0.64 -6.99 17.31
CA SER A 192 0.45 -7.83 16.12
C SER A 192 1.79 -8.02 15.40
N VAL A 193 2.48 -6.93 15.07
CA VAL A 193 3.78 -6.96 14.39
C VAL A 193 4.81 -7.79 15.16
N LEU A 194 4.89 -7.65 16.49
CA LEU A 194 5.82 -8.43 17.30
C LEU A 194 5.49 -9.92 17.23
N THR A 195 4.20 -10.28 17.25
CA THR A 195 3.72 -11.67 17.16
C THR A 195 4.03 -12.26 15.79
N ASP A 196 3.74 -11.53 14.71
CA ASP A 196 4.00 -11.94 13.32
C ASP A 196 5.49 -12.14 13.03
N ASN A 197 6.37 -11.49 13.81
CA ASN A 197 7.82 -11.61 13.70
C ASN A 197 8.43 -12.55 14.75
N GLY A 198 7.62 -13.32 15.48
CA GLY A 198 8.08 -14.31 16.47
C GLY A 198 8.78 -13.72 17.70
N ILE A 199 8.48 -12.46 18.05
CA ILE A 199 9.08 -11.76 19.19
C ILE A 199 8.17 -11.90 20.41
N THR A 200 8.57 -12.75 21.36
CA THR A 200 7.80 -13.00 22.60
C THR A 200 7.99 -11.88 23.64
N PHE A 201 6.89 -11.43 24.27
CA PHE A 201 6.90 -10.42 25.35
C PHE A 201 6.08 -10.87 26.56
N GLU A 202 6.60 -10.65 27.77
CA GLU A 202 6.00 -11.08 29.04
C GLU A 202 4.97 -10.04 29.53
N ALA A 203 3.75 -10.48 29.84
CA ALA A 203 2.69 -9.60 30.32
C ALA A 203 2.27 -9.89 31.78
N ASN A 204 3.06 -9.56 32.83
CA ASN A 204 2.56 -9.33 34.23
C ASN A 204 3.57 -9.06 35.40
N ASN A 205 3.25 -8.02 36.22
CA ASN A 205 3.23 -7.93 37.71
C ASN A 205 4.51 -7.94 38.61
N ASN A 206 5.41 -6.95 38.46
CA ASN A 206 6.57 -6.70 39.35
C ASN A 206 6.34 -5.50 40.32
N SER A 207 5.61 -5.70 41.42
CA SER A 207 5.41 -4.62 42.42
C SER A 207 6.41 -4.75 43.57
N ASP A 208 7.15 -3.67 43.81
CA ASP A 208 7.94 -3.35 45.01
C ASP A 208 7.26 -2.09 45.59
N THR A 209 6.34 -2.30 46.52
CA THR A 209 5.31 -1.34 46.92
C THR A 209 5.91 -0.17 47.73
N ASP A 210 7.00 -0.37 48.45
CA ASP A 210 7.65 0.65 49.24
C ASP A 210 9.07 1.07 48.77
N GLU A 211 9.54 0.47 47.67
CA GLU A 211 10.77 0.81 46.93
C GLU A 211 12.06 0.62 47.74
N ASP A 212 12.10 -0.37 48.63
CA ASP A 212 13.26 -0.61 49.50
C ASP A 212 14.30 -1.59 48.90
N GLY A 213 13.95 -2.21 47.77
CA GLY A 213 14.80 -3.12 47.01
C GLY A 213 14.56 -4.60 47.31
N VAL A 214 13.58 -4.94 48.15
CA VAL A 214 13.04 -6.29 48.33
C VAL A 214 11.63 -6.33 47.72
N LEU A 215 11.32 -7.36 46.92
CA LEU A 215 10.01 -7.46 46.26
C LEU A 215 8.90 -7.79 47.27
N ASP A 216 7.66 -7.34 47.02
CA ASP A 216 6.50 -7.53 47.91
C ASP A 216 6.28 -8.99 48.37
N GLN A 217 6.73 -9.95 47.57
CA GLN A 217 6.61 -11.39 47.85
C GLN A 217 7.68 -11.94 48.80
N ASP A 218 8.83 -11.27 48.91
CA ASP A 218 10.02 -11.67 49.67
C ASP A 218 10.26 -10.76 50.89
N ASP A 219 9.40 -9.76 51.07
CA ASP A 219 9.44 -8.80 52.18
C ASP A 219 8.39 -9.17 53.27
N ALA A 220 8.85 -9.25 54.53
CA ALA A 220 7.98 -9.46 55.68
C ALA A 220 7.09 -8.23 55.98
N PHE A 221 7.48 -7.04 55.53
CA PHE A 221 6.73 -5.78 55.66
C PHE A 221 6.68 -4.97 54.34
N PRO A 222 5.95 -5.44 53.30
CA PRO A 222 5.91 -4.84 51.95
C PRO A 222 5.42 -3.38 51.81
N ASP A 223 5.09 -2.72 52.92
CA ASP A 223 4.62 -1.33 52.96
C ASP A 223 5.52 -0.43 53.85
N ASP A 224 6.57 -0.97 54.49
CA ASP A 224 7.52 -0.23 55.33
C ASP A 224 8.98 -0.41 54.86
N PRO A 225 9.53 0.60 54.14
CA PRO A 225 10.83 0.48 53.49
C PRO A 225 12.03 0.55 54.44
N ASN A 226 11.79 0.36 55.74
CA ASN A 226 12.81 0.30 56.79
C ASN A 226 12.84 -1.05 57.50
N GLU A 227 11.96 -2.00 57.17
CA GLU A 227 11.86 -3.28 57.84
C GLU A 227 11.66 -4.40 56.83
N THR A 228 12.61 -5.33 56.73
CA THR A 228 12.51 -6.45 55.76
C THR A 228 12.54 -7.83 56.42
N LEU A 229 12.91 -7.91 57.71
CA LEU A 229 13.13 -9.16 58.45
C LEU A 229 12.43 -9.12 59.82
N ASP A 230 11.89 -10.26 60.23
CA ASP A 230 11.25 -10.54 61.52
C ASP A 230 11.77 -11.91 62.01
N THR A 231 12.86 -11.90 62.78
CA THR A 231 13.64 -13.11 63.10
C THR A 231 12.92 -14.06 64.05
N ASP A 232 12.14 -13.55 65.01
CA ASP A 232 11.37 -14.38 65.95
C ASP A 232 9.89 -14.55 65.55
N GLY A 233 9.44 -13.81 64.53
CA GLY A 233 8.12 -13.92 63.94
C GLY A 233 7.01 -13.31 64.80
N ASP A 234 7.34 -12.39 65.71
CA ASP A 234 6.37 -11.77 66.62
C ASP A 234 5.56 -10.62 65.99
N GLY A 235 5.96 -10.20 64.78
CA GLY A 235 5.35 -9.15 63.98
C GLY A 235 5.95 -7.76 64.18
N ILE A 236 7.10 -7.65 64.84
CA ILE A 236 7.94 -6.44 64.93
C ILE A 236 9.21 -6.72 64.12
N GLY A 237 9.51 -5.88 63.12
CA GLY A 237 10.74 -6.05 62.34
C GLY A 237 11.99 -5.81 63.19
N ASN A 238 13.09 -6.49 62.87
CA ASN A 238 14.32 -6.45 63.67
C ASN A 238 14.88 -5.03 63.89
N ASN A 239 14.66 -4.06 62.98
CA ASN A 239 15.17 -2.71 63.24
C ASN A 239 14.36 -1.96 64.32
N ALA A 240 13.17 -2.44 64.66
CA ALA A 240 12.28 -1.92 65.70
C ALA A 240 12.22 -2.80 66.96
N ASP A 241 12.58 -4.08 66.87
CA ASP A 241 12.68 -4.97 68.03
C ASP A 241 13.94 -4.68 68.87
N THR A 242 13.98 -5.19 70.10
CA THR A 242 15.06 -5.03 71.06
C THR A 242 15.55 -6.36 71.64
N ASP A 243 15.04 -7.46 71.09
CA ASP A 243 15.23 -8.86 71.46
C ASP A 243 14.93 -9.70 70.19
N ASP A 244 15.75 -9.53 69.15
CA ASP A 244 15.45 -9.95 67.77
C ASP A 244 15.21 -11.47 67.60
N ASP A 245 15.67 -12.32 68.53
CA ASP A 245 15.48 -13.77 68.51
C ASP A 245 14.56 -14.33 69.61
N GLY A 246 14.06 -13.45 70.48
CA GLY A 246 13.06 -13.74 71.50
C GLY A 246 13.54 -14.68 72.62
N ASP A 247 14.84 -14.76 72.89
CA ASP A 247 15.42 -15.63 73.93
C ASP A 247 15.27 -15.06 75.36
N GLY A 248 14.98 -13.76 75.44
CA GLY A 248 14.74 -13.01 76.67
C GLY A 248 15.94 -12.20 77.19
N VAL A 249 17.04 -12.13 76.43
CA VAL A 249 18.17 -11.23 76.61
C VAL A 249 18.10 -10.14 75.53
N VAL A 250 18.19 -8.88 75.93
CA VAL A 250 18.10 -7.78 74.95
C VAL A 250 19.36 -7.70 74.10
N ASP A 251 19.24 -7.39 72.80
CA ASP A 251 20.36 -7.42 71.83
C ASP A 251 21.62 -6.66 72.29
N ALA A 252 21.43 -5.60 73.09
CA ALA A 252 22.52 -4.78 73.60
C ALA A 252 23.36 -5.45 74.69
N ASP A 253 22.79 -6.44 75.37
CA ASP A 253 23.42 -7.23 76.43
C ASP A 253 23.67 -8.69 75.98
N ASP A 254 23.29 -9.04 74.74
CA ASP A 254 23.49 -10.34 74.13
C ASP A 254 24.76 -10.37 73.24
N ALA A 255 25.57 -11.43 73.38
CA ALA A 255 26.71 -11.68 72.50
C ALA A 255 26.29 -12.23 71.13
N PHE A 256 25.11 -12.85 71.03
CA PHE A 256 24.55 -13.47 69.82
C PHE A 256 23.06 -13.09 69.62
N PRO A 257 22.74 -11.82 69.29
CA PRO A 257 21.36 -11.29 69.27
C PRO A 257 20.36 -11.89 68.27
N LEU A 258 20.76 -12.89 67.48
CA LEU A 258 19.94 -13.52 66.45
C LEU A 258 19.88 -15.05 66.63
N ASP A 259 20.48 -15.58 67.71
CA ASP A 259 20.54 -17.00 68.05
C ASP A 259 20.03 -17.23 69.47
N ASN A 260 18.77 -17.64 69.56
CA ASN A 260 18.06 -17.84 70.82
C ASN A 260 18.58 -18.98 71.72
N THR A 261 19.74 -19.55 71.41
CA THR A 261 20.38 -20.60 72.19
C THR A 261 21.66 -20.16 72.90
N GLU A 262 22.19 -18.96 72.62
CA GLU A 262 23.47 -18.49 73.15
C GLU A 262 23.41 -17.02 73.58
N ASP A 263 23.83 -16.72 74.82
CA ASP A 263 23.85 -15.34 75.34
C ASP A 263 25.25 -14.89 75.84
N THR A 264 26.18 -15.82 76.02
CA THR A 264 27.43 -15.61 76.78
C THR A 264 28.65 -16.20 76.07
N ASP A 265 29.75 -15.42 76.00
CA ASP A 265 31.09 -15.86 75.55
C ASP A 265 32.13 -15.45 76.63
N THR A 266 32.60 -16.42 77.42
CA THR A 266 33.43 -16.17 78.62
C THR A 266 34.85 -15.74 78.31
N ASP A 267 35.48 -16.28 77.27
CA ASP A 267 36.89 -16.02 76.94
C ASP A 267 37.12 -15.19 75.67
N GLY A 268 36.04 -14.89 74.95
CA GLY A 268 35.97 -13.87 73.91
C GLY A 268 36.50 -14.35 72.56
N ASP A 269 36.43 -15.65 72.28
CA ASP A 269 36.90 -16.23 71.03
C ASP A 269 35.83 -16.27 69.92
N GLY A 270 34.58 -15.93 70.26
CA GLY A 270 33.45 -15.82 69.34
C GLY A 270 32.55 -17.06 69.28
N VAL A 271 32.79 -18.09 70.09
CA VAL A 271 31.89 -19.24 70.26
C VAL A 271 31.16 -19.12 71.61
N GLY A 272 29.85 -19.34 71.62
CA GLY A 272 29.05 -19.27 72.85
C GLY A 272 29.46 -20.35 73.86
N ASP A 273 29.41 -20.02 75.15
CA ASP A 273 29.81 -20.91 76.25
C ASP A 273 29.06 -22.25 76.25
N ASN A 274 27.84 -22.33 75.71
CA ASN A 274 27.12 -23.60 75.64
C ASN A 274 27.63 -24.52 74.52
N SER A 275 28.35 -23.96 73.55
CA SER A 275 28.90 -24.66 72.38
C SER A 275 30.43 -24.85 72.43
N ASP A 276 31.15 -24.14 73.30
CA ASP A 276 32.62 -24.26 73.45
C ASP A 276 33.04 -25.46 74.35
N ALA A 277 33.89 -26.35 73.83
CA ALA A 277 34.43 -27.50 74.56
C ALA A 277 35.52 -27.11 75.59
N PHE A 278 36.14 -25.94 75.41
CA PHE A 278 37.10 -25.33 76.33
C PHE A 278 36.79 -23.85 76.66
N PRO A 279 35.71 -23.53 77.42
CA PRO A 279 35.19 -22.17 77.73
C PRO A 279 36.10 -21.18 78.48
N ASN A 280 37.38 -21.48 78.61
CA ASN A 280 38.38 -20.64 79.27
C ASN A 280 39.73 -20.63 78.53
N ASN A 281 39.82 -21.23 77.34
CA ASN A 281 40.99 -21.26 76.51
C ASN A 281 40.70 -20.65 75.13
N PRO A 282 41.03 -19.37 74.89
CA PRO A 282 40.69 -18.67 73.65
C PRO A 282 41.56 -19.09 72.45
N GLN A 283 42.19 -20.25 72.49
CA GLN A 283 43.04 -20.84 71.43
C GLN A 283 42.61 -22.27 71.09
N GLU A 284 41.63 -22.83 71.77
CA GLU A 284 41.02 -24.12 71.45
C GLU A 284 39.57 -24.00 71.84
N ASP A 285 38.66 -24.13 70.89
CA ASP A 285 37.21 -24.14 71.08
C ASP A 285 36.63 -25.56 70.90
N THR A 286 37.36 -26.40 70.16
CA THR A 286 36.89 -27.69 69.66
C THR A 286 37.85 -28.84 70.02
N ASP A 287 37.28 -29.94 70.50
CA ASP A 287 37.93 -31.24 70.71
C ASP A 287 37.09 -32.27 69.94
N THR A 288 37.34 -32.36 68.63
CA THR A 288 36.41 -33.00 67.71
C THR A 288 36.26 -34.49 67.99
N ASP A 289 37.30 -35.16 68.52
CA ASP A 289 37.25 -36.59 68.85
C ASP A 289 37.21 -36.95 70.33
N GLY A 290 37.40 -35.97 71.22
CA GLY A 290 37.32 -36.17 72.66
C GLY A 290 38.46 -37.02 73.23
N ASP A 291 39.59 -37.13 72.53
CA ASP A 291 40.77 -37.84 73.01
C ASP A 291 41.52 -37.05 74.12
N GLY A 292 41.17 -35.76 74.27
CA GLY A 292 41.67 -34.84 75.28
C GLY A 292 42.81 -33.93 74.80
N VAL A 293 43.10 -33.91 73.49
CA VAL A 293 43.97 -32.95 72.81
C VAL A 293 43.09 -32.05 71.93
N GLY A 294 43.12 -30.74 72.16
CA GLY A 294 42.36 -29.80 71.33
C GLY A 294 42.84 -29.79 69.89
N ASP A 295 41.92 -29.52 68.97
CA ASP A 295 42.12 -29.70 67.53
C ASP A 295 43.37 -29.00 66.99
N ASN A 296 43.75 -27.82 67.52
CA ASN A 296 44.92 -27.11 67.01
C ASN A 296 46.27 -27.75 67.40
N SER A 297 46.25 -28.73 68.31
CA SER A 297 47.44 -29.43 68.81
C SER A 297 47.54 -30.89 68.37
N ASP A 298 46.51 -31.41 67.69
CA ASP A 298 46.48 -32.78 67.19
C ASP A 298 46.80 -32.85 65.68
N ALA A 299 47.59 -33.84 65.25
CA ALA A 299 47.84 -34.10 63.84
C ALA A 299 46.63 -34.77 63.15
N PHE A 300 45.78 -35.42 63.95
CA PHE A 300 44.51 -36.03 63.56
C PHE A 300 43.38 -35.63 64.54
N PRO A 301 42.94 -34.35 64.53
CA PRO A 301 41.97 -33.77 65.47
C PRO A 301 40.62 -34.49 65.63
N THR A 302 40.33 -35.42 64.74
CA THR A 302 39.04 -36.09 64.64
C THR A 302 39.16 -37.61 64.80
N ASN A 303 40.35 -38.12 65.10
CA ASN A 303 40.58 -39.55 65.28
C ASN A 303 41.21 -39.85 66.65
N PRO A 304 40.41 -40.32 67.63
CA PRO A 304 40.89 -40.47 69.00
C PRO A 304 41.87 -41.66 69.18
N GLU A 305 42.15 -42.41 68.10
CA GLU A 305 43.12 -43.50 68.08
C GLU A 305 44.48 -43.10 67.46
N GLU A 306 44.59 -41.91 66.85
CA GLU A 306 45.79 -41.45 66.15
C GLU A 306 46.13 -40.00 66.52
N ASN A 307 47.40 -39.72 66.77
CA ASN A 307 47.88 -38.34 66.98
C ASN A 307 49.30 -38.11 66.43
N THR A 308 49.83 -39.06 65.65
CA THR A 308 51.22 -39.04 65.14
C THR A 308 51.30 -39.65 63.74
N ASP A 309 52.05 -39.00 62.85
CA ASP A 309 52.34 -39.40 61.45
C ASP A 309 53.86 -39.33 61.22
N THR A 310 54.49 -40.48 60.93
CA THR A 310 55.96 -40.63 60.90
C THR A 310 56.60 -40.24 59.57
N ASP A 311 56.03 -40.61 58.42
CA ASP A 311 56.58 -40.26 57.11
C ASP A 311 55.90 -39.05 56.46
N GLY A 312 54.88 -38.50 57.13
CA GLY A 312 54.32 -37.19 56.87
C GLY A 312 53.42 -37.19 55.64
N ASP A 313 52.83 -38.33 55.30
CA ASP A 313 51.93 -38.48 54.16
C ASP A 313 50.46 -38.23 54.51
N GLY A 314 50.17 -38.02 55.79
CA GLY A 314 48.84 -37.66 56.27
C GLY A 314 48.00 -38.87 56.71
N VAL A 315 48.55 -40.08 56.78
CA VAL A 315 47.89 -41.22 57.43
C VAL A 315 48.56 -41.54 58.76
N GLY A 316 47.77 -41.70 59.82
CA GLY A 316 48.28 -42.01 61.14
C GLY A 316 49.00 -43.36 61.16
N ASP A 317 50.13 -43.42 61.88
CA ASP A 317 51.03 -44.57 61.85
C ASP A 317 50.36 -45.93 62.14
N ASN A 318 49.27 -45.97 62.92
CA ASN A 318 48.60 -47.24 63.24
C ASN A 318 47.60 -47.68 62.16
N SER A 319 47.27 -46.81 61.20
CA SER A 319 46.25 -47.00 60.15
C SER A 319 46.85 -47.16 58.75
N ASP A 320 48.10 -46.76 58.56
CA ASP A 320 48.80 -46.87 57.28
C ASP A 320 49.22 -48.34 56.97
N ALA A 321 48.83 -48.86 55.80
CA ALA A 321 49.20 -50.20 55.31
C ALA A 321 50.68 -50.26 54.85
N PHE A 322 51.28 -49.10 54.59
CA PHE A 322 52.65 -48.85 54.16
C PHE A 322 53.36 -47.70 54.93
N PRO A 323 53.57 -47.78 56.29
CA PRO A 323 54.06 -46.70 57.21
C PRO A 323 55.45 -46.08 56.99
N ASN A 324 56.07 -46.30 55.84
CA ASN A 324 57.37 -45.73 55.48
C ASN A 324 57.44 -45.34 54.00
N ASN A 325 56.33 -45.45 53.26
CA ASN A 325 56.25 -45.09 51.86
C ASN A 325 55.25 -43.94 51.71
N PRO A 326 55.71 -42.69 51.66
CA PRO A 326 54.82 -41.53 51.66
C PRO A 326 54.06 -41.32 50.33
N GLN A 327 53.92 -42.36 49.51
CA GLN A 327 53.30 -42.34 48.19
C GLN A 327 52.25 -43.47 48.02
N GLU A 328 52.12 -44.36 48.98
CA GLU A 328 51.08 -45.40 49.02
C GLU A 328 50.85 -45.67 50.49
N ASP A 329 49.61 -45.57 50.95
CA ASP A 329 49.20 -45.72 52.35
C ASP A 329 48.07 -46.77 52.51
N THR A 330 47.37 -47.07 51.42
CA THR A 330 46.14 -47.85 51.39
C THR A 330 46.14 -48.87 50.23
N ASP A 331 45.55 -50.04 50.44
CA ASP A 331 45.33 -51.12 49.46
C ASP A 331 43.94 -51.69 49.76
N THR A 332 42.91 -50.95 49.31
CA THR A 332 41.57 -51.05 49.89
C THR A 332 40.86 -52.35 49.53
N ASP A 333 41.03 -52.85 48.31
CA ASP A 333 40.43 -54.12 47.88
C ASP A 333 41.35 -55.34 48.00
N GLY A 334 42.63 -55.11 48.32
CA GLY A 334 43.62 -56.15 48.54
C GLY A 334 43.99 -56.92 47.27
N ASP A 335 43.78 -56.33 46.10
CA ASP A 335 44.19 -56.91 44.82
C ASP A 335 45.73 -56.89 44.64
N GLY A 336 46.41 -56.07 45.44
CA GLY A 336 47.86 -55.95 45.56
C GLY A 336 48.47 -54.78 44.78
N VAL A 337 47.66 -53.87 44.25
CA VAL A 337 48.06 -52.54 43.76
C VAL A 337 47.63 -51.50 44.81
N GLY A 338 48.56 -50.66 45.25
CA GLY A 338 48.23 -49.58 46.19
C GLY A 338 47.27 -48.59 45.53
N ASP A 339 46.37 -48.02 46.32
CA ASP A 339 45.25 -47.21 45.83
C ASP A 339 45.70 -46.08 44.88
N ASN A 340 46.89 -45.50 45.06
CA ASN A 340 47.36 -44.41 44.20
C ASN A 340 47.78 -44.86 42.78
N SER A 341 47.93 -46.16 42.57
CA SER A 341 48.28 -46.78 41.29
C SER A 341 47.14 -47.58 40.66
N ASP A 342 46.01 -47.72 41.36
CA ASP A 342 44.82 -48.43 40.90
C ASP A 342 43.74 -47.43 40.42
N ALA A 343 43.19 -47.63 39.22
CA ALA A 343 42.09 -46.80 38.73
C ALA A 343 40.77 -47.08 39.47
N PHE A 344 40.62 -48.28 40.06
CA PHE A 344 39.48 -48.68 40.87
C PHE A 344 39.91 -49.33 42.20
N PRO A 345 40.49 -48.55 43.14
CA PRO A 345 41.11 -49.06 44.38
C PRO A 345 40.21 -49.91 45.32
N ASN A 346 38.90 -49.92 45.07
CA ASN A 346 37.89 -50.59 45.87
C ASN A 346 37.27 -51.81 45.18
N ASN A 347 37.61 -52.05 43.91
CA ASN A 347 36.98 -53.09 43.11
C ASN A 347 38.00 -54.13 42.66
N PRO A 348 38.08 -55.29 43.33
CA PRO A 348 39.11 -56.27 43.04
C PRO A 348 38.92 -57.00 41.71
N GLN A 349 37.96 -56.57 40.87
CA GLN A 349 37.71 -57.04 39.52
C GLN A 349 38.07 -56.01 38.42
N GLU A 350 38.34 -54.76 38.78
CA GLU A 350 38.69 -53.69 37.85
C GLU A 350 39.95 -52.99 38.32
N ASN A 351 40.85 -52.64 37.41
CA ASN A 351 42.02 -51.83 37.75
C ASN A 351 42.50 -50.95 36.57
N THR A 352 41.75 -50.94 35.47
CA THR A 352 42.07 -50.21 34.26
C THR A 352 40.83 -49.52 33.74
N ASP A 353 40.99 -48.23 33.44
CA ASP A 353 40.01 -47.34 32.83
C ASP A 353 40.69 -46.79 31.57
N THR A 354 40.28 -47.29 30.38
CA THR A 354 41.00 -47.04 29.13
C THR A 354 40.78 -45.63 28.61
N ASP A 355 39.59 -45.07 28.77
CA ASP A 355 39.24 -43.74 28.27
C ASP A 355 39.13 -42.68 29.38
N GLY A 356 39.08 -43.09 30.64
CA GLY A 356 39.26 -42.23 31.81
C GLY A 356 37.98 -41.60 32.31
N ASP A 357 36.83 -42.21 32.07
CA ASP A 357 35.52 -41.69 32.48
C ASP A 357 35.07 -42.12 33.88
N GLY A 358 35.83 -43.00 34.53
CA GLY A 358 35.55 -43.49 35.87
C GLY A 358 34.69 -44.75 35.92
N VAL A 359 34.43 -45.43 34.80
CA VAL A 359 33.87 -46.78 34.75
C VAL A 359 34.93 -47.77 34.26
N GLY A 360 35.07 -48.89 34.98
CA GLY A 360 36.11 -49.86 34.65
C GLY A 360 35.83 -50.58 33.34
N ASP A 361 36.87 -50.86 32.56
CA ASP A 361 36.75 -51.44 31.21
C ASP A 361 35.84 -52.68 31.12
N ASN A 362 35.71 -53.52 32.17
CA ASN A 362 34.80 -54.69 32.09
C ASN A 362 33.34 -54.41 32.51
N SER A 363 33.05 -53.21 33.04
CA SER A 363 31.72 -52.74 33.41
C SER A 363 31.15 -51.71 32.44
N ASP A 364 32.00 -51.05 31.67
CA ASP A 364 31.64 -50.04 30.70
C ASP A 364 31.06 -50.65 29.39
N ALA A 365 29.88 -50.17 28.97
CA ALA A 365 29.26 -50.56 27.70
C ALA A 365 29.99 -49.98 26.47
N PHE A 366 30.70 -48.85 26.64
CA PHE A 366 31.52 -48.18 25.64
C PHE A 366 32.97 -47.88 26.12
N PRO A 367 33.85 -48.90 26.36
CA PRO A 367 35.21 -48.79 26.95
C PRO A 367 36.29 -47.94 26.22
N ASN A 368 35.91 -47.16 25.22
CA ASN A 368 36.80 -46.26 24.50
C ASN A 368 36.15 -44.89 24.22
N ASN A 369 34.94 -44.64 24.73
CA ASN A 369 34.25 -43.37 24.64
C ASN A 369 34.07 -42.77 26.04
N PRO A 370 34.92 -41.83 26.46
CA PRO A 370 34.93 -41.32 27.83
C PRO A 370 33.73 -40.42 28.20
N GLN A 371 32.71 -40.40 27.37
CA GLN A 371 31.49 -39.61 27.55
C GLN A 371 30.26 -40.50 27.66
N GLU A 372 30.39 -41.82 27.54
CA GLU A 372 29.27 -42.76 27.58
C GLU A 372 29.69 -44.05 28.26
N ASP A 373 28.99 -44.44 29.33
CA ASP A 373 29.26 -45.66 30.08
C ASP A 373 28.05 -46.62 30.15
N THR A 374 26.86 -46.09 29.88
CA THR A 374 25.56 -46.74 30.11
C THR A 374 24.68 -46.65 28.87
N ASP A 375 23.92 -47.72 28.61
CA ASP A 375 22.90 -47.82 27.55
C ASP A 375 21.70 -48.56 28.18
N THR A 376 20.77 -47.78 28.73
CA THR A 376 19.74 -48.24 29.66
C THR A 376 18.65 -49.06 28.95
N ASP A 377 18.30 -48.73 27.72
CA ASP A 377 17.27 -49.43 26.95
C ASP A 377 17.81 -50.37 25.85
N GLY A 378 19.11 -50.28 25.54
CA GLY A 378 19.82 -51.21 24.68
C GLY A 378 19.64 -50.94 23.19
N ASP A 379 19.28 -49.73 22.80
CA ASP A 379 19.09 -49.33 21.41
C ASP A 379 20.43 -49.10 20.65
N GLY A 380 21.52 -48.91 21.41
CA GLY A 380 22.89 -48.74 20.93
C GLY A 380 23.40 -47.31 20.93
N VAL A 381 22.62 -46.34 21.41
CA VAL A 381 23.04 -44.98 21.77
C VAL A 381 23.31 -44.96 23.30
N GLY A 382 24.33 -44.22 23.74
CA GLY A 382 24.61 -44.11 25.17
C GLY A 382 23.68 -43.12 25.85
N ASP A 383 23.35 -43.34 27.12
CA ASP A 383 22.37 -42.55 27.89
C ASP A 383 22.65 -41.03 27.87
N ASN A 384 23.90 -40.57 27.70
CA ASN A 384 24.21 -39.13 27.66
C ASN A 384 23.99 -38.50 26.27
N SER A 385 23.90 -39.30 25.21
CA SER A 385 23.64 -38.89 23.83
C SER A 385 22.22 -39.22 23.37
N ASP A 386 21.50 -40.02 24.14
CA ASP A 386 20.12 -40.41 23.89
C ASP A 386 19.16 -39.40 24.54
N ALA A 387 18.28 -38.79 23.75
CA ALA A 387 17.25 -37.87 24.25
C ALA A 387 16.18 -38.59 25.10
N PHE A 388 15.98 -39.89 24.88
CA PHE A 388 15.03 -40.74 25.61
C PHE A 388 15.67 -42.03 26.15
N PRO A 389 16.57 -41.96 27.17
CA PRO A 389 17.38 -43.08 27.69
C PRO A 389 16.64 -44.32 28.24
N THR A 390 15.32 -44.37 28.13
CA THR A 390 14.50 -45.50 28.60
C THR A 390 13.50 -45.99 27.54
N ASN A 391 13.48 -45.38 26.35
CA ASN A 391 12.57 -45.70 25.28
C ASN A 391 13.34 -46.21 24.04
N PRO A 392 13.45 -47.53 23.84
CA PRO A 392 14.31 -48.10 22.78
C PRO A 392 13.75 -47.92 21.36
N GLU A 393 12.68 -47.16 21.20
CA GLU A 393 12.09 -46.79 19.91
C GLU A 393 12.37 -45.32 19.52
N GLU A 394 12.93 -44.50 20.42
CA GLU A 394 13.22 -43.08 20.20
C GLU A 394 14.61 -42.74 20.77
N ASP A 395 15.51 -42.19 19.97
CA ASP A 395 16.86 -41.79 20.39
C ASP A 395 17.16 -40.29 20.16
N THR A 396 16.30 -39.63 19.38
CA THR A 396 16.49 -38.28 18.85
C THR A 396 15.25 -37.43 19.11
N ASP A 397 15.48 -36.21 19.58
CA ASP A 397 14.51 -35.12 19.74
C ASP A 397 15.13 -33.89 19.05
N THR A 398 14.82 -33.70 17.77
CA THR A 398 15.54 -32.76 16.92
C THR A 398 15.26 -31.30 17.28
N ASP A 399 14.07 -30.97 17.77
CA ASP A 399 13.69 -29.61 18.15
C ASP A 399 13.61 -29.38 19.67
N GLY A 400 13.61 -30.43 20.48
CA GLY A 400 13.76 -30.37 21.93
C GLY A 400 12.45 -30.15 22.67
N ASP A 401 11.31 -30.51 22.08
CA ASP A 401 9.98 -30.33 22.69
C ASP A 401 9.59 -31.45 23.68
N GLY A 402 10.37 -32.54 23.70
CA GLY A 402 10.15 -33.70 24.56
C GLY A 402 9.34 -34.83 23.93
N VAL A 403 9.04 -34.76 22.63
CA VAL A 403 8.49 -35.84 21.81
C VAL A 403 9.61 -36.36 20.88
N GLY A 404 9.73 -37.69 20.77
CA GLY A 404 10.78 -38.26 19.93
C GLY A 404 10.45 -38.18 18.45
N ASP A 405 11.48 -37.98 17.62
CA ASP A 405 11.38 -37.80 16.16
C ASP A 405 10.52 -38.87 15.45
N MET A 406 10.38 -40.11 15.96
CA MET A 406 9.53 -41.13 15.31
C MET A 406 8.05 -41.00 15.67
N SER A 407 7.73 -40.37 16.80
CA SER A 407 6.37 -40.15 17.31
C SER A 407 5.85 -38.75 17.01
N ASP A 408 6.75 -37.82 16.70
CA ASP A 408 6.48 -36.44 16.35
C ASP A 408 6.09 -36.29 14.85
N ALA A 409 4.95 -35.64 14.59
CA ALA A 409 4.49 -35.32 13.23
C ALA A 409 5.32 -34.19 12.57
N PHE A 410 5.93 -33.32 13.38
CA PHE A 410 6.75 -32.18 12.97
C PHE A 410 8.09 -32.13 13.74
N PRO A 411 9.05 -33.06 13.50
CA PRO A 411 10.32 -33.20 14.24
C PRO A 411 11.33 -32.05 14.12
N ASN A 412 10.95 -30.88 13.65
CA ASN A 412 11.82 -29.70 13.61
C ASN A 412 11.09 -28.44 14.12
N ASP A 413 9.89 -28.57 14.64
CA ASP A 413 9.08 -27.49 15.17
C ASP A 413 8.78 -27.73 16.66
N PRO A 414 9.52 -27.07 17.58
CA PRO A 414 9.38 -27.32 19.00
C PRO A 414 8.07 -26.82 19.60
N GLN A 415 7.19 -26.21 18.80
CA GLN A 415 5.86 -25.78 19.21
C GLN A 415 4.77 -26.69 18.66
N GLU A 416 5.10 -27.79 17.97
CA GLU A 416 4.11 -28.63 17.32
C GLU A 416 4.54 -30.09 17.24
N ASP A 417 3.73 -30.99 17.79
CA ASP A 417 4.00 -32.43 17.81
C ASP A 417 2.88 -33.27 17.18
N THR A 418 1.71 -32.67 16.89
CA THR A 418 0.47 -33.38 16.59
C THR A 418 -0.18 -32.89 15.30
N ASP A 419 -0.61 -33.84 14.47
CA ASP A 419 -1.45 -33.64 13.28
C ASP A 419 -2.66 -34.58 13.40
N THR A 420 -3.74 -34.09 14.01
CA THR A 420 -4.87 -34.93 14.45
C THR A 420 -5.66 -35.50 13.28
N ASP A 421 -5.80 -34.79 12.17
CA ASP A 421 -6.58 -35.23 11.01
C ASP A 421 -5.75 -35.60 9.77
N GLY A 422 -4.44 -35.32 9.79
CA GLY A 422 -3.46 -35.80 8.82
C GLY A 422 -3.32 -34.93 7.57
N ASP A 423 -3.72 -33.66 7.63
CA ASP A 423 -3.67 -32.74 6.49
C ASP A 423 -2.32 -32.01 6.33
N ARG A 424 -1.41 -32.20 7.30
CA ARG A 424 -0.04 -31.68 7.39
C ARG A 424 0.08 -30.26 7.89
N VAL A 425 -0.98 -29.69 8.43
CA VAL A 425 -0.90 -28.54 9.32
C VAL A 425 -0.97 -29.08 10.75
N GLY A 426 -0.13 -28.53 11.64
CA GLY A 426 -0.10 -28.98 13.01
C GLY A 426 -1.27 -28.44 13.82
N ASP A 427 -1.74 -29.19 14.82
CA ASP A 427 -2.92 -28.87 15.62
C ASP A 427 -2.89 -27.46 16.25
N ASN A 428 -1.71 -26.88 16.48
CA ASN A 428 -1.53 -25.56 17.07
C ASN A 428 -1.56 -24.44 16.02
N SER A 429 -1.28 -24.76 14.77
CA SER A 429 -1.36 -23.84 13.61
C SER A 429 -2.64 -24.03 12.79
N ASP A 430 -3.39 -25.09 13.05
CA ASP A 430 -4.63 -25.43 12.39
C ASP A 430 -5.84 -24.86 13.17
N ALA A 431 -6.62 -23.98 12.54
CA ALA A 431 -7.83 -23.44 13.15
C ALA A 431 -8.93 -24.52 13.32
N PHE A 432 -8.86 -25.60 12.52
CA PHE A 432 -9.76 -26.74 12.53
C PHE A 432 -9.03 -28.09 12.62
N PRO A 433 -8.36 -28.42 13.75
CA PRO A 433 -7.52 -29.63 13.93
C PRO A 433 -8.21 -31.00 13.81
N ASN A 434 -9.46 -31.05 13.38
CA ASN A 434 -10.21 -32.28 13.20
C ASN A 434 -10.91 -32.35 11.83
N ASP A 435 -10.73 -31.36 10.97
CA ASP A 435 -11.28 -31.30 9.63
C ASP A 435 -10.17 -31.21 8.57
N PRO A 436 -9.74 -32.34 7.97
CA PRO A 436 -8.60 -32.36 7.07
C PRO A 436 -8.86 -31.70 5.70
N GLU A 437 -10.05 -31.11 5.51
CA GLU A 437 -10.40 -30.31 4.35
C GLU A 437 -10.27 -28.80 4.64
N GLU A 438 -9.98 -28.40 5.88
CA GLU A 438 -9.95 -27.01 6.33
C GLU A 438 -8.85 -26.75 7.35
N THR A 439 -8.09 -25.68 7.17
CA THR A 439 -6.97 -25.32 8.07
C THR A 439 -6.97 -23.85 8.48
N THR A 440 -7.74 -23.02 7.76
CA THR A 440 -7.67 -21.57 7.83
C THR A 440 -9.03 -21.00 8.22
N ASP A 441 -9.00 -19.98 9.08
CA ASP A 441 -10.15 -19.19 9.54
C ASP A 441 -9.71 -17.73 9.42
N THR A 442 -9.76 -17.16 8.22
CA THR A 442 -9.08 -15.89 7.91
C THR A 442 -9.58 -14.72 8.78
N ASP A 443 -10.82 -14.76 9.26
CA ASP A 443 -11.43 -13.73 10.10
C ASP A 443 -11.75 -14.17 11.55
N ASP A 444 -11.31 -15.38 11.94
CA ASP A 444 -11.52 -16.01 13.25
C ASP A 444 -13.00 -16.08 13.69
N ASP A 445 -13.96 -16.16 12.75
CA ASP A 445 -15.39 -16.25 13.07
C ASP A 445 -15.85 -17.66 13.49
N GLY A 446 -14.99 -18.65 13.27
CA GLY A 446 -15.20 -20.07 13.56
C GLY A 446 -15.81 -20.85 12.39
N LEU A 447 -15.89 -20.26 11.21
CA LEU A 447 -16.22 -20.87 9.94
C LEU A 447 -14.97 -20.84 9.04
N GLY A 448 -14.44 -22.00 8.67
CA GLY A 448 -13.23 -22.00 7.85
C GLY A 448 -13.50 -21.60 6.41
N ASP A 449 -12.46 -21.07 5.76
CA ASP A 449 -12.49 -20.42 4.44
C ASP A 449 -13.16 -21.28 3.32
N ASN A 450 -13.13 -22.61 3.38
CA ASN A 450 -13.80 -23.45 2.38
C ASN A 450 -15.33 -23.47 2.53
N ALA A 451 -15.86 -23.09 3.69
CA ALA A 451 -17.28 -22.99 3.99
C ALA A 451 -17.75 -21.54 4.16
N ASP A 452 -16.82 -20.63 4.42
CA ASP A 452 -17.01 -19.19 4.35
C ASP A 452 -17.13 -18.74 2.88
N ILE A 453 -17.83 -17.64 2.64
CA ILE A 453 -17.94 -17.01 1.31
C ILE A 453 -17.49 -15.55 1.34
N ASP A 454 -16.99 -15.08 2.47
CA ASP A 454 -16.55 -13.72 2.81
C ASP A 454 -15.40 -13.88 3.83
N ASP A 455 -14.31 -14.51 3.38
CA ASP A 455 -13.20 -15.06 4.17
C ASP A 455 -12.57 -14.02 5.12
N ASP A 456 -12.57 -12.73 4.75
CA ASP A 456 -12.01 -11.63 5.55
C ASP A 456 -13.06 -10.72 6.22
N ASN A 457 -14.34 -11.08 6.11
CA ASN A 457 -15.49 -10.38 6.67
C ASN A 457 -15.59 -8.89 6.23
N ASP A 458 -15.02 -8.52 5.09
CA ASP A 458 -15.15 -7.18 4.49
C ASP A 458 -16.50 -6.95 3.79
N ARG A 459 -17.29 -8.03 3.65
CA ARG A 459 -18.64 -8.13 3.08
C ARG A 459 -18.67 -8.20 1.56
N LEU A 460 -17.57 -8.57 0.94
CA LEU A 460 -17.41 -8.89 -0.48
C LEU A 460 -17.08 -10.37 -0.64
N ILE A 461 -17.88 -11.05 -1.47
CA ILE A 461 -17.73 -12.49 -1.65
C ILE A 461 -16.55 -12.83 -2.56
N GLU A 462 -15.69 -13.77 -2.17
CA GLU A 462 -14.49 -14.15 -2.92
C GLU A 462 -14.80 -14.89 -4.22
N ILE A 463 -14.07 -14.53 -5.26
CA ILE A 463 -14.15 -15.10 -6.60
C ILE A 463 -12.76 -15.58 -7.03
N TYR A 464 -12.55 -16.90 -6.98
CA TYR A 464 -11.29 -17.55 -7.31
C TYR A 464 -11.19 -18.00 -8.78
N THR A 465 -12.31 -18.31 -9.42
CA THR A 465 -12.32 -18.93 -10.76
C THR A 465 -13.32 -18.29 -11.72
N LEU A 466 -13.18 -18.59 -13.02
CA LEU A 466 -14.17 -18.19 -14.03
C LEU A 466 -15.54 -18.84 -13.79
N GLU A 467 -15.58 -20.02 -13.15
CA GLU A 467 -16.84 -20.65 -12.75
C GLU A 467 -17.53 -19.85 -11.65
N ASP A 468 -16.77 -19.33 -10.69
CA ASP A 468 -17.29 -18.51 -9.59
C ASP A 468 -17.78 -17.14 -10.11
N LEU A 469 -17.04 -16.54 -11.03
CA LEU A 469 -17.45 -15.34 -11.76
C LEU A 469 -18.78 -15.58 -12.51
N ASP A 470 -18.99 -16.77 -13.08
CA ASP A 470 -20.25 -17.12 -13.75
C ASP A 470 -21.41 -17.32 -12.76
N LYS A 471 -21.13 -17.89 -11.58
CA LYS A 471 -22.10 -18.11 -10.50
C LYS A 471 -22.65 -16.81 -9.91
N MET A 472 -21.92 -15.69 -9.95
CA MET A 472 -22.42 -14.36 -9.52
C MET A 472 -23.77 -13.98 -10.16
N ARG A 473 -24.10 -14.50 -11.34
CA ARG A 473 -25.41 -14.27 -12.00
C ARG A 473 -26.60 -14.72 -11.16
N GLN A 474 -26.38 -15.65 -10.23
CA GLN A 474 -27.43 -16.19 -9.37
C GLN A 474 -27.80 -15.21 -8.24
N SER A 475 -26.91 -14.26 -7.90
CA SER A 475 -27.14 -13.24 -6.87
C SER A 475 -26.57 -11.88 -7.29
N LEU A 476 -27.22 -11.23 -8.27
CA LEU A 476 -26.77 -9.95 -8.85
C LEU A 476 -26.67 -8.76 -7.87
N ASP A 477 -27.12 -8.92 -6.62
CA ASP A 477 -27.02 -7.92 -5.56
C ASP A 477 -25.91 -8.20 -4.53
N GLY A 478 -25.13 -9.28 -4.72
CA GLY A 478 -24.01 -9.65 -3.87
C GLY A 478 -24.39 -10.11 -2.47
N SER A 479 -25.65 -10.47 -2.23
CA SER A 479 -26.11 -10.85 -0.89
C SER A 479 -25.93 -12.32 -0.53
N SER A 480 -25.51 -13.15 -1.49
CA SER A 480 -25.33 -14.60 -1.33
C SER A 480 -24.47 -15.18 -2.44
N PHE A 481 -23.94 -16.37 -2.22
CA PHE A 481 -23.22 -17.16 -3.23
C PHE A 481 -23.82 -18.57 -3.35
N PRO A 482 -23.91 -19.19 -4.54
CA PRO A 482 -24.45 -20.54 -4.67
C PRO A 482 -23.42 -21.61 -4.28
N ASP A 483 -23.81 -22.52 -3.40
CA ASP A 483 -23.02 -23.71 -3.06
C ASP A 483 -22.92 -24.70 -4.23
N SER A 484 -22.23 -25.83 -4.01
CA SER A 484 -22.10 -26.93 -4.98
C SER A 484 -23.43 -27.56 -5.45
N ASN A 485 -24.56 -27.25 -4.80
CA ASN A 485 -25.90 -27.70 -5.15
C ASN A 485 -26.78 -26.58 -5.75
N ASP A 486 -26.18 -25.45 -6.16
CA ASP A 486 -26.88 -24.23 -6.60
C ASP A 486 -27.84 -23.67 -5.54
N THR A 487 -27.54 -23.87 -4.25
CA THR A 487 -28.31 -23.31 -3.14
C THR A 487 -27.63 -22.02 -2.68
N PRO A 488 -28.34 -20.88 -2.66
CA PRO A 488 -27.78 -19.64 -2.12
C PRO A 488 -27.44 -19.80 -0.64
N VAL A 489 -26.17 -19.58 -0.30
CA VAL A 489 -25.63 -19.54 1.06
C VAL A 489 -25.21 -18.11 1.42
N THR A 490 -25.19 -17.84 2.72
CA THR A 490 -24.82 -16.55 3.32
C THR A 490 -24.01 -16.78 4.60
N ASP A 491 -23.47 -17.99 4.76
CA ASP A 491 -22.57 -18.31 5.86
C ASP A 491 -21.28 -17.48 5.59
N GLY A 492 -20.67 -16.87 6.61
CA GLY A 492 -19.55 -15.93 6.42
C GLY A 492 -19.89 -14.44 6.38
N CYS A 493 -20.97 -14.07 5.69
CA CYS A 493 -21.38 -12.66 5.47
C CYS A 493 -21.70 -11.78 6.72
N GLY A 494 -21.49 -12.28 7.93
CA GLY A 494 -21.69 -11.57 9.18
C GLY A 494 -23.11 -11.02 9.42
N THR A 495 -23.25 -10.09 10.38
CA THR A 495 -24.56 -9.52 10.76
C THR A 495 -25.09 -8.44 9.81
N GLY A 496 -24.23 -7.91 8.94
CA GLY A 496 -24.55 -6.90 7.94
C GLY A 496 -24.97 -7.49 6.59
N GLY A 497 -24.64 -8.76 6.33
CA GLY A 497 -24.78 -9.40 5.03
C GLY A 497 -23.77 -8.86 4.01
N CYS A 498 -23.38 -9.73 3.08
CA CYS A 498 -22.59 -9.36 1.92
C CYS A 498 -23.38 -8.40 1.00
N TYR A 499 -22.67 -7.58 0.25
CA TYR A 499 -23.27 -6.67 -0.73
C TYR A 499 -22.48 -6.60 -2.04
N GLY A 500 -21.46 -7.43 -2.20
CA GLY A 500 -20.56 -7.38 -3.32
C GLY A 500 -19.74 -8.65 -3.47
N TYR A 501 -18.74 -8.54 -4.34
CA TYR A 501 -17.83 -9.60 -4.72
C TYR A 501 -16.44 -9.03 -4.84
N GLU A 502 -15.44 -9.87 -4.66
CA GLU A 502 -14.07 -9.52 -4.93
C GLU A 502 -13.27 -10.63 -5.61
N LEU A 503 -12.26 -10.25 -6.41
CA LEU A 503 -11.38 -11.22 -7.05
C LEU A 503 -10.25 -11.62 -6.12
N MET A 504 -9.94 -12.91 -6.11
CA MET A 504 -8.79 -13.48 -5.39
C MET A 504 -7.72 -14.06 -6.31
N ALA A 505 -7.94 -14.00 -7.64
CA ALA A 505 -6.99 -14.49 -8.62
C ALA A 505 -7.16 -13.82 -9.99
N ASP A 506 -6.08 -13.83 -10.78
CA ASP A 506 -6.14 -13.54 -12.21
C ASP A 506 -7.00 -14.58 -12.93
N LEU A 507 -7.95 -14.12 -13.74
CA LEU A 507 -8.84 -14.97 -14.54
C LEU A 507 -8.48 -14.86 -16.03
N ASN A 508 -8.48 -15.97 -16.76
CA ASN A 508 -8.11 -15.96 -18.18
C ASN A 508 -9.03 -16.86 -19.02
N PHE A 509 -9.70 -16.25 -20.00
CA PHE A 509 -10.62 -16.93 -20.92
C PHE A 509 -9.91 -17.86 -21.94
N ASP A 510 -8.58 -17.76 -22.13
CA ASP A 510 -7.78 -18.80 -22.81
C ASP A 510 -7.42 -19.91 -21.80
N THR A 511 -8.44 -20.63 -21.36
CA THR A 511 -8.35 -21.61 -20.25
C THR A 511 -7.39 -22.77 -20.52
N ASN A 512 -7.14 -23.10 -21.78
CA ASN A 512 -6.17 -24.14 -22.15
C ASN A 512 -4.77 -23.57 -22.47
N GLY A 513 -4.61 -22.25 -22.47
CA GLY A 513 -3.35 -21.54 -22.65
C GLY A 513 -2.69 -21.75 -24.01
N ASN A 514 -3.46 -22.03 -25.05
CA ASN A 514 -2.93 -22.34 -26.38
C ASN A 514 -2.68 -21.09 -27.24
N GLY A 515 -3.08 -19.91 -26.77
CA GLY A 515 -2.95 -18.63 -27.45
C GLY A 515 -4.06 -18.36 -28.48
N THR A 516 -5.18 -19.08 -28.43
CA THR A 516 -6.35 -18.89 -29.27
C THR A 516 -7.63 -19.22 -28.50
N ILE A 517 -8.65 -18.37 -28.63
CA ILE A 517 -9.98 -18.65 -28.07
C ILE A 517 -10.75 -19.59 -29.03
N ASP A 518 -10.94 -20.84 -28.62
CA ASP A 518 -11.59 -21.89 -29.43
C ASP A 518 -12.49 -22.86 -28.62
N GLU A 519 -13.03 -23.89 -29.27
CA GLU A 519 -13.96 -24.87 -28.67
C GLU A 519 -13.39 -25.68 -27.50
N GLN A 520 -12.08 -25.59 -27.24
CA GLN A 520 -11.40 -26.20 -26.10
C GLN A 520 -11.31 -25.24 -24.90
N ASP A 521 -11.80 -24.01 -25.02
CA ASP A 521 -11.86 -23.06 -23.91
C ASP A 521 -13.20 -23.09 -23.21
N GLU A 522 -13.16 -23.04 -21.87
CA GLU A 522 -14.36 -22.83 -21.08
C GLU A 522 -14.96 -21.46 -21.44
N PHE A 523 -16.29 -21.40 -21.52
CA PHE A 523 -17.02 -20.20 -21.92
C PHE A 523 -16.80 -19.68 -23.36
N TYR A 524 -16.14 -20.44 -24.26
CA TYR A 524 -16.14 -20.16 -25.70
C TYR A 524 -17.56 -20.12 -26.31
N ASP A 525 -18.44 -20.97 -25.78
CA ASP A 525 -19.85 -21.05 -26.15
C ASP A 525 -20.69 -21.25 -24.89
N TRP A 526 -20.88 -20.18 -24.12
CA TRP A 526 -21.48 -20.22 -22.78
C TRP A 526 -22.81 -21.01 -22.72
N ASP A 527 -23.70 -20.87 -23.71
CA ASP A 527 -25.00 -21.56 -23.74
C ASP A 527 -24.96 -22.98 -24.34
N ASN A 528 -23.78 -23.43 -24.82
CA ASN A 528 -23.56 -24.70 -25.50
C ASN A 528 -24.50 -24.95 -26.71
N LEU A 529 -24.99 -23.89 -27.36
CA LEU A 529 -25.86 -23.98 -28.53
C LEU A 529 -25.09 -24.10 -29.87
N ASN A 530 -23.76 -24.21 -29.80
CA ASN A 530 -22.79 -24.20 -30.90
C ASN A 530 -22.86 -22.91 -31.73
N GLU A 531 -23.02 -21.77 -31.05
CA GLU A 531 -23.09 -20.45 -31.70
C GLU A 531 -21.74 -19.70 -31.60
N ALA A 532 -20.84 -20.14 -30.71
CA ALA A 532 -19.56 -19.49 -30.43
C ALA A 532 -19.77 -18.03 -30.02
N ASN A 533 -20.73 -17.83 -29.11
CA ASN A 533 -21.15 -16.52 -28.63
C ASN A 533 -20.19 -15.94 -27.57
N GLY A 534 -19.29 -16.76 -27.01
CA GLY A 534 -18.41 -16.37 -25.90
C GLY A 534 -19.16 -16.19 -24.58
N TRP A 535 -18.64 -15.29 -23.75
CA TRP A 535 -19.14 -14.96 -22.41
C TRP A 535 -20.51 -14.26 -22.43
N GLN A 536 -21.45 -14.69 -21.58
CA GLN A 536 -22.71 -13.98 -21.40
C GLN A 536 -22.54 -12.75 -20.48
N PRO A 537 -23.11 -11.56 -20.77
CA PRO A 537 -23.02 -10.43 -19.84
C PRO A 537 -23.69 -10.69 -18.47
N ILE A 538 -23.05 -10.34 -17.35
CA ILE A 538 -23.62 -10.44 -15.99
C ILE A 538 -24.64 -9.30 -15.79
N GLY A 539 -25.90 -9.67 -15.49
CA GLY A 539 -27.00 -8.72 -15.36
C GLY A 539 -27.54 -8.21 -16.69
N ASP A 540 -28.81 -7.81 -16.71
CA ASP A 540 -29.52 -7.28 -17.87
C ASP A 540 -30.44 -6.11 -17.50
N GLU A 541 -31.19 -5.57 -18.47
CA GLU A 541 -32.10 -4.43 -18.21
C GLU A 541 -33.25 -4.75 -17.23
N THR A 542 -33.60 -6.02 -17.08
CA THR A 542 -34.67 -6.48 -16.19
C THR A 542 -34.14 -6.79 -14.80
N ASN A 543 -32.96 -7.39 -14.71
CA ASN A 543 -32.26 -7.71 -13.49
C ASN A 543 -30.82 -7.18 -13.62
N PRO A 544 -30.59 -5.90 -13.32
CA PRO A 544 -29.26 -5.32 -13.40
C PRO A 544 -28.37 -5.87 -12.28
N PHE A 545 -27.06 -5.84 -12.51
CA PHE A 545 -26.07 -6.02 -11.45
C PHE A 545 -26.11 -4.80 -10.52
N THR A 546 -26.29 -5.06 -9.22
CA THR A 546 -26.47 -4.06 -8.16
C THR A 546 -25.64 -4.43 -6.92
N ALA A 547 -24.49 -5.08 -7.13
CA ALA A 547 -23.53 -5.41 -6.10
C ALA A 547 -22.24 -4.60 -6.32
N SER A 548 -21.43 -4.41 -5.28
CA SER A 548 -20.06 -3.94 -5.48
C SER A 548 -19.17 -5.06 -6.06
N PHE A 549 -18.14 -4.69 -6.80
CA PHE A 549 -17.17 -5.61 -7.38
C PHE A 549 -15.77 -5.01 -7.26
N ASN A 550 -14.96 -5.58 -6.38
CA ASN A 550 -13.56 -5.19 -6.21
C ASN A 550 -12.66 -6.16 -7.00
N GLY A 551 -11.79 -5.62 -7.84
CA GLY A 551 -10.84 -6.43 -8.60
C GLY A 551 -9.58 -6.80 -7.81
N ASN A 552 -9.32 -6.18 -6.65
CA ASN A 552 -8.09 -6.35 -5.83
C ASN A 552 -6.78 -6.23 -6.64
N GLY A 553 -6.81 -5.47 -7.73
CA GLY A 553 -5.69 -5.32 -8.67
C GLY A 553 -5.52 -6.47 -9.66
N TYR A 554 -6.31 -7.54 -9.57
CA TYR A 554 -6.25 -8.70 -10.45
C TYR A 554 -6.72 -8.38 -11.88
N THR A 555 -6.30 -9.25 -12.80
CA THR A 555 -6.58 -9.14 -14.22
C THR A 555 -7.60 -10.19 -14.68
N ILE A 556 -8.64 -9.74 -15.38
CA ILE A 556 -9.46 -10.59 -16.26
C ILE A 556 -8.90 -10.47 -17.67
N ALA A 557 -8.37 -11.58 -18.20
CA ALA A 557 -7.69 -11.63 -19.47
C ALA A 557 -8.52 -12.29 -20.58
N ASN A 558 -8.37 -11.78 -21.81
CA ASN A 558 -8.81 -12.40 -23.07
C ASN A 558 -10.34 -12.57 -23.22
N LEU A 559 -11.13 -11.66 -22.65
CA LEU A 559 -12.58 -11.70 -22.72
C LEU A 559 -13.08 -11.76 -24.18
N HIS A 560 -13.83 -12.82 -24.50
CA HIS A 560 -14.39 -13.06 -25.82
C HIS A 560 -15.92 -12.99 -25.79
N MET A 561 -16.51 -12.14 -26.63
CA MET A 561 -17.96 -12.00 -26.78
C MET A 561 -18.33 -11.77 -28.25
N ASN A 562 -19.34 -12.49 -28.73
CA ASN A 562 -19.77 -12.44 -30.13
C ASN A 562 -21.31 -12.49 -30.22
N TYR A 563 -21.95 -11.34 -30.02
CA TYR A 563 -23.40 -11.17 -30.03
C TYR A 563 -23.88 -10.27 -31.18
N PRO A 564 -23.84 -10.76 -32.44
CA PRO A 564 -24.38 -10.00 -33.57
C PRO A 564 -25.90 -9.80 -33.44
N GLU A 565 -26.46 -8.82 -34.16
CA GLU A 565 -27.87 -8.45 -34.12
C GLU A 565 -28.81 -9.62 -34.48
N SER A 566 -28.32 -10.57 -35.29
CA SER A 566 -29.06 -11.77 -35.68
C SER A 566 -29.16 -12.85 -34.61
N SER A 567 -28.49 -12.69 -33.47
CA SER A 567 -28.50 -13.67 -32.38
C SER A 567 -29.89 -13.76 -31.72
N SER A 568 -30.22 -14.95 -31.19
CA SER A 568 -31.52 -15.19 -30.55
C SER A 568 -31.63 -14.62 -29.13
N LEU A 569 -30.49 -14.15 -28.60
CA LEU A 569 -30.32 -13.58 -27.28
C LEU A 569 -30.48 -12.07 -27.38
N ASN A 570 -31.62 -11.57 -26.90
CA ASN A 570 -31.99 -10.14 -26.97
C ASN A 570 -31.14 -9.23 -26.06
N SER A 571 -29.92 -9.61 -25.67
CA SER A 571 -29.08 -8.74 -24.84
C SER A 571 -28.64 -7.55 -25.68
N ILE A 572 -29.10 -6.37 -25.29
CA ILE A 572 -28.76 -5.13 -25.97
C ILE A 572 -27.62 -4.40 -25.30
N ASN A 573 -27.13 -4.90 -24.16
CA ASN A 573 -26.04 -4.29 -23.41
C ASN A 573 -24.98 -5.38 -23.21
N ILE A 574 -23.87 -5.21 -23.91
CA ILE A 574 -22.79 -6.20 -24.02
C ILE A 574 -21.54 -5.64 -23.34
N GLY A 575 -20.93 -6.44 -22.49
CA GLY A 575 -19.78 -6.16 -21.63
C GLY A 575 -19.63 -7.34 -20.67
N LEU A 576 -18.54 -7.40 -19.89
CA LEU A 576 -18.43 -8.37 -18.79
C LEU A 576 -19.71 -8.32 -17.92
N PHE A 577 -20.12 -7.11 -17.56
CA PHE A 577 -21.42 -6.78 -17.02
C PHE A 577 -22.35 -6.23 -18.12
N GLY A 578 -23.57 -6.74 -18.21
CA GLY A 578 -24.56 -6.24 -19.15
C GLY A 578 -25.10 -4.89 -18.71
N VAL A 579 -25.67 -4.83 -17.50
CA VAL A 579 -26.17 -3.58 -16.91
C VAL A 579 -25.75 -3.49 -15.45
N VAL A 580 -25.08 -2.40 -15.09
CA VAL A 580 -24.80 -2.03 -13.69
C VAL A 580 -25.77 -0.92 -13.28
N SER A 581 -26.41 -1.07 -12.12
CA SER A 581 -27.39 -0.10 -11.63
C SER A 581 -27.15 0.33 -10.18
N GLY A 582 -27.30 1.64 -9.93
CA GLY A 582 -27.37 2.18 -8.57
C GLY A 582 -28.63 1.70 -7.83
N ARG A 583 -28.55 1.65 -6.50
CA ARG A 583 -29.64 1.21 -5.62
C ARG A 583 -30.35 2.36 -4.92
N SER A 584 -31.46 2.05 -4.26
CA SER A 584 -32.27 3.06 -3.53
C SER A 584 -32.13 2.98 -2.01
N ASP A 585 -31.40 2.00 -1.51
CA ASP A 585 -31.27 1.62 -0.09
C ASP A 585 -29.98 2.14 0.56
N ASP A 586 -29.51 3.32 0.15
CA ASP A 586 -28.29 4.01 0.65
C ASP A 586 -26.98 3.21 0.47
N ILE A 587 -27.00 2.04 -0.18
CA ILE A 587 -25.81 1.29 -0.60
C ILE A 587 -25.27 1.91 -1.89
N GLU A 588 -24.00 2.29 -1.85
CA GLU A 588 -23.24 2.77 -3.01
C GLU A 588 -22.63 1.58 -3.75
N ILE A 589 -22.64 1.63 -5.08
CA ILE A 589 -22.14 0.53 -5.92
C ILE A 589 -20.77 0.91 -6.46
N HIS A 590 -19.75 0.14 -6.09
CA HIS A 590 -18.37 0.34 -6.51
C HIS A 590 -17.95 -0.76 -7.47
N ILE A 591 -17.40 -0.41 -8.63
CA ILE A 591 -16.68 -1.34 -9.51
C ILE A 591 -15.27 -0.81 -9.63
N GLU A 592 -14.32 -1.48 -8.99
CA GLU A 592 -12.99 -0.90 -8.80
C GLU A 592 -11.82 -1.87 -8.85
N ASP A 593 -10.61 -1.30 -8.94
CA ASP A 593 -9.32 -1.98 -8.87
C ASP A 593 -9.20 -3.21 -9.79
N LEU A 594 -9.74 -3.11 -11.00
CA LEU A 594 -9.80 -4.20 -11.96
C LEU A 594 -9.04 -3.89 -13.25
N THR A 595 -8.24 -4.85 -13.72
CA THR A 595 -7.65 -4.84 -15.06
C THR A 595 -8.40 -5.78 -16.01
N LEU A 596 -8.90 -5.27 -17.13
CA LEU A 596 -9.38 -6.05 -18.27
C LEU A 596 -8.35 -5.94 -19.40
N SER A 597 -7.67 -7.04 -19.75
CA SER A 597 -6.56 -7.01 -20.71
C SER A 597 -6.49 -8.27 -21.59
N GLY A 598 -5.49 -8.35 -22.47
CA GLY A 598 -5.18 -9.53 -23.28
C GLY A 598 -5.33 -9.32 -24.79
N ASP A 599 -4.32 -9.77 -25.54
CA ASP A 599 -4.27 -9.65 -27.01
C ASP A 599 -5.43 -10.37 -27.74
N LEU A 600 -6.06 -11.35 -27.09
CA LEU A 600 -7.17 -12.12 -27.65
C LEU A 600 -8.55 -11.52 -27.32
N THR A 601 -8.60 -10.47 -26.50
CA THR A 601 -9.84 -9.79 -26.12
C THR A 601 -10.58 -9.28 -27.36
N SER A 602 -11.81 -9.73 -27.55
CA SER A 602 -12.63 -9.42 -28.73
C SER A 602 -14.10 -9.37 -28.36
N ILE A 603 -14.69 -8.19 -28.49
CA ILE A 603 -16.08 -7.94 -28.09
C ILE A 603 -16.85 -7.41 -29.28
N LEU A 604 -17.83 -8.19 -29.73
CA LEU A 604 -18.75 -7.84 -30.80
C LEU A 604 -20.19 -7.84 -30.29
N GLY A 605 -20.93 -6.76 -30.55
CA GLY A 605 -22.32 -6.63 -30.11
C GLY A 605 -23.23 -5.84 -31.05
N GLY A 606 -24.52 -6.19 -31.06
CA GLY A 606 -25.59 -5.53 -31.82
C GLY A 606 -26.39 -4.46 -31.02
N GLY A 607 -25.83 -3.88 -29.96
CA GLY A 607 -26.52 -2.93 -29.08
C GLY A 607 -25.60 -1.86 -28.50
N SER A 608 -25.76 -1.55 -27.21
CA SER A 608 -24.77 -0.84 -26.40
C SER A 608 -23.65 -1.82 -26.03
N VAL A 609 -22.41 -1.49 -26.37
CA VAL A 609 -21.26 -2.38 -26.17
C VAL A 609 -20.17 -1.60 -25.45
N GLY A 610 -19.74 -2.09 -24.29
CA GLY A 610 -18.53 -1.66 -23.59
C GLY A 610 -17.60 -2.86 -23.39
N SER A 611 -16.33 -2.60 -23.05
CA SER A 611 -15.45 -3.73 -22.70
C SER A 611 -15.87 -4.34 -21.37
N LEU A 612 -16.06 -3.48 -20.37
CA LEU A 612 -16.45 -3.90 -19.02
C LEU A 612 -17.96 -3.88 -18.85
N ILE A 613 -18.64 -2.80 -19.27
CA ILE A 613 -20.07 -2.61 -18.97
C ILE A 613 -20.89 -2.29 -20.23
N GLY A 614 -21.99 -3.00 -20.47
CA GLY A 614 -22.90 -2.65 -21.56
C GLY A 614 -23.62 -1.32 -21.32
N ALA A 615 -24.24 -1.17 -20.15
CA ALA A 615 -24.91 0.05 -19.71
C ALA A 615 -24.73 0.32 -18.21
N VAL A 616 -24.45 1.58 -17.85
CA VAL A 616 -24.46 2.03 -16.46
C VAL A 616 -25.68 2.92 -16.24
N ILE A 617 -26.53 2.56 -15.28
CA ILE A 617 -27.80 3.24 -15.03
C ILE A 617 -27.90 3.67 -13.57
N SER A 618 -28.28 4.91 -13.30
CA SER A 618 -28.60 5.32 -11.92
C SER A 618 -29.83 6.21 -11.91
N THR A 619 -30.95 5.64 -11.43
CA THR A 619 -32.20 6.41 -11.21
C THR A 619 -32.29 6.95 -9.78
N THR A 620 -31.59 6.30 -8.86
CA THR A 620 -31.35 6.68 -7.47
C THR A 620 -29.99 6.10 -7.05
N GLY A 621 -29.42 6.62 -5.96
CA GLY A 621 -28.16 6.11 -5.42
C GLY A 621 -26.94 6.54 -6.23
N ILE A 622 -25.80 5.96 -5.85
CA ILE A 622 -24.47 6.26 -6.40
C ILE A 622 -23.92 5.00 -7.06
N VAL A 623 -23.31 5.18 -8.24
CA VAL A 623 -22.44 4.19 -8.87
C VAL A 623 -21.07 4.84 -9.08
N GLU A 624 -20.03 4.21 -8.58
CA GLU A 624 -18.65 4.64 -8.76
C GLU A 624 -17.87 3.58 -9.54
N LEU A 625 -17.12 4.05 -10.53
CA LEU A 625 -16.20 3.26 -11.33
C LEU A 625 -14.79 3.83 -11.11
N SER A 626 -13.94 3.13 -10.36
CA SER A 626 -12.65 3.64 -9.86
C SER A 626 -11.49 2.74 -10.26
N ASN A 627 -10.32 3.32 -10.57
CA ASN A 627 -9.06 2.57 -10.75
C ASN A 627 -9.14 1.40 -11.76
N LEU A 628 -9.87 1.61 -12.87
CA LEU A 628 -10.08 0.57 -13.88
C LEU A 628 -9.07 0.70 -15.01
N THR A 629 -8.45 -0.42 -15.40
CA THR A 629 -7.56 -0.48 -16.56
C THR A 629 -8.15 -1.39 -17.62
N ILE A 630 -8.49 -0.84 -18.79
CA ILE A 630 -9.00 -1.59 -19.94
C ILE A 630 -7.98 -1.44 -21.06
N SER A 631 -7.28 -2.51 -21.38
CA SER A 631 -6.19 -2.48 -22.35
C SER A 631 -6.29 -3.64 -23.32
N ASP A 632 -5.69 -3.44 -24.48
CA ASP A 632 -5.59 -4.46 -25.53
C ASP A 632 -6.97 -4.90 -26.07
N GLY A 633 -6.94 -5.63 -27.17
CA GLY A 633 -8.18 -6.11 -27.80
C GLY A 633 -9.00 -5.06 -28.57
N VAL A 634 -10.17 -5.51 -29.01
CA VAL A 634 -11.02 -4.81 -29.98
C VAL A 634 -12.49 -4.86 -29.55
N VAL A 635 -13.13 -3.70 -29.47
CA VAL A 635 -14.58 -3.55 -29.21
C VAL A 635 -15.25 -3.03 -30.47
N THR A 636 -16.22 -3.77 -31.00
CA THR A 636 -16.79 -3.51 -32.34
C THR A 636 -18.30 -3.67 -32.37
N ALA A 637 -19.00 -2.71 -32.97
CA ALA A 637 -20.40 -2.87 -33.39
C ALA A 637 -20.52 -3.94 -34.47
N ASP A 638 -21.63 -4.69 -34.49
CA ASP A 638 -21.91 -5.67 -35.54
C ASP A 638 -21.91 -5.03 -36.95
N PRO A 639 -20.95 -5.39 -37.83
CA PRO A 639 -20.84 -4.80 -39.17
C PRO A 639 -21.92 -5.27 -40.16
N ALA A 640 -22.68 -6.31 -39.81
CA ALA A 640 -23.71 -6.91 -40.67
C ALA A 640 -25.14 -6.43 -40.34
N SER A 641 -25.27 -5.51 -39.37
CA SER A 641 -26.55 -4.92 -38.98
C SER A 641 -27.28 -4.29 -40.17
N THR A 642 -28.60 -4.47 -40.22
CA THR A 642 -29.47 -3.87 -41.24
C THR A 642 -30.66 -3.10 -40.64
N SER A 643 -30.77 -3.06 -39.31
CA SER A 643 -31.95 -2.57 -38.57
C SER A 643 -31.68 -1.24 -37.84
N ILE A 644 -31.16 -0.27 -38.60
CA ILE A 644 -30.85 1.10 -38.14
C ILE A 644 -32.09 1.87 -37.61
N SER A 645 -33.30 1.39 -37.91
CA SER A 645 -34.56 2.07 -37.58
C SER A 645 -35.02 1.89 -36.12
N THR A 646 -34.45 0.97 -35.35
CA THR A 646 -35.01 0.65 -34.02
C THR A 646 -34.09 0.87 -32.82
N ARG A 647 -32.75 0.88 -32.97
CA ARG A 647 -31.83 1.06 -31.84
C ARG A 647 -30.48 1.67 -32.28
N PRO A 648 -29.96 2.72 -31.61
CA PRO A 648 -28.62 3.24 -31.90
C PRO A 648 -27.55 2.30 -31.31
N PHE A 649 -26.58 1.88 -32.14
CA PHE A 649 -25.41 1.10 -31.74
C PHE A 649 -24.41 2.02 -31.01
N ASN A 650 -24.34 1.90 -29.69
CA ASN A 650 -23.52 2.74 -28.82
C ASN A 650 -22.27 1.95 -28.40
N ILE A 651 -21.09 2.29 -28.91
CA ILE A 651 -19.84 1.57 -28.58
C ILE A 651 -18.91 2.42 -27.73
N GLY A 652 -18.63 1.98 -26.50
CA GLY A 652 -17.67 2.58 -25.60
C GLY A 652 -16.48 1.67 -25.32
N GLY A 653 -15.36 2.24 -24.88
CA GLY A 653 -14.23 1.45 -24.40
C GLY A 653 -14.47 0.92 -23.00
N LEU A 654 -14.96 1.74 -22.07
CA LEU A 654 -15.41 1.30 -20.74
C LEU A 654 -16.84 0.79 -20.78
N ALA A 655 -17.78 1.68 -21.14
CA ALA A 655 -19.20 1.43 -21.09
C ALA A 655 -19.91 1.79 -22.40
N GLY A 656 -20.84 0.96 -22.89
CA GLY A 656 -21.60 1.31 -24.10
C GLY A 656 -22.40 2.61 -23.94
N ILE A 657 -23.19 2.69 -22.86
CA ILE A 657 -24.04 3.84 -22.52
C ILE A 657 -24.03 4.12 -21.02
N ILE A 658 -24.08 5.40 -20.67
CA ILE A 658 -24.22 5.88 -19.29
C ILE A 658 -25.50 6.69 -19.20
N SER A 659 -26.39 6.36 -18.27
CA SER A 659 -27.70 7.01 -18.12
C SER A 659 -28.04 7.27 -16.66
N VAL A 660 -28.04 8.55 -16.26
CA VAL A 660 -28.35 8.99 -14.89
C VAL A 660 -29.62 9.81 -14.87
N SER A 661 -30.60 9.40 -14.06
CA SER A 661 -31.89 10.07 -13.92
C SER A 661 -32.33 10.15 -12.45
N GLY A 662 -31.75 11.09 -11.70
CA GLY A 662 -32.03 11.33 -10.28
C GLY A 662 -30.92 10.87 -9.30
N GLY A 663 -30.02 9.97 -9.70
CA GLY A 663 -28.85 9.55 -8.91
C GLY A 663 -27.56 10.27 -9.29
N SER A 664 -26.42 9.69 -8.91
CA SER A 664 -25.09 10.15 -9.31
C SER A 664 -24.23 9.00 -9.86
N ILE A 665 -23.39 9.30 -10.85
CA ILE A 665 -22.35 8.39 -11.33
C ILE A 665 -21.00 9.11 -11.30
N TYR A 666 -20.00 8.44 -10.76
CA TYR A 666 -18.61 8.88 -10.71
C TYR A 666 -17.73 7.91 -11.50
N ILE A 667 -16.82 8.45 -12.31
CA ILE A 667 -15.83 7.67 -13.07
C ILE A 667 -14.47 8.29 -12.79
N ASN A 668 -13.63 7.60 -12.04
CA ASN A 668 -12.40 8.12 -11.48
C ASN A 668 -11.24 7.21 -11.86
N ASN A 669 -10.12 7.80 -12.31
CA ASN A 669 -8.86 7.06 -12.56
C ASN A 669 -9.02 5.88 -13.53
N VAL A 670 -9.78 6.05 -14.62
CA VAL A 670 -9.99 4.98 -15.60
C VAL A 670 -9.05 5.14 -16.79
N TYR A 671 -8.27 4.10 -17.08
CA TYR A 671 -7.41 4.01 -18.26
C TYR A 671 -8.03 3.09 -19.31
N VAL A 672 -8.20 3.58 -20.54
CA VAL A 672 -8.70 2.80 -21.68
C VAL A 672 -7.72 2.89 -22.85
N ASN A 673 -7.21 1.75 -23.30
CA ASN A 673 -6.35 1.61 -24.48
C ASN A 673 -6.81 0.42 -25.33
N THR A 674 -7.90 0.61 -26.08
CA THR A 674 -8.48 -0.43 -26.94
C THR A 674 -8.82 0.13 -28.32
N THR A 675 -8.98 -0.75 -29.32
CA THR A 675 -9.50 -0.33 -30.62
C THR A 675 -11.03 -0.37 -30.58
N ILE A 676 -11.65 0.80 -30.76
CA ILE A 676 -13.11 0.97 -30.68
C ILE A 676 -13.66 1.20 -32.09
N ARG A 677 -14.67 0.43 -32.50
CA ARG A 677 -15.31 0.55 -33.82
C ARG A 677 -16.83 0.68 -33.71
N GLY A 678 -17.38 1.87 -33.95
CA GLY A 678 -18.82 2.16 -33.81
C GLY A 678 -19.55 2.51 -35.11
N GLU A 679 -20.87 2.27 -35.16
CA GLU A 679 -21.73 2.55 -36.33
C GLU A 679 -22.64 3.78 -36.15
N ALA A 680 -23.09 4.10 -34.94
CA ALA A 680 -23.92 5.28 -34.65
C ALA A 680 -23.21 6.23 -33.69
N GLY A 681 -22.69 5.70 -32.57
CA GLY A 681 -21.87 6.43 -31.63
C GLY A 681 -20.64 5.64 -31.20
N ALA A 682 -19.51 6.33 -31.03
CA ALA A 682 -18.27 5.76 -30.50
C ALA A 682 -17.63 6.73 -29.48
N GLY A 683 -17.16 6.21 -28.35
CA GLY A 683 -16.44 6.99 -27.33
C GLY A 683 -15.41 6.17 -26.57
N GLY A 684 -14.32 6.79 -26.11
CA GLY A 684 -13.27 6.08 -25.37
C GLY A 684 -13.75 5.57 -24.02
N ILE A 685 -14.46 6.39 -23.23
CA ILE A 685 -15.12 5.95 -22.01
C ILE A 685 -16.50 5.39 -22.36
N ALA A 686 -17.36 6.22 -22.96
CA ALA A 686 -18.69 5.76 -23.38
C ALA A 686 -19.15 6.39 -24.68
N SER A 687 -19.94 5.66 -25.46
CA SER A 687 -20.54 6.25 -26.67
C SER A 687 -21.51 7.36 -26.31
N SER A 688 -22.36 7.16 -25.30
CA SER A 688 -23.39 8.12 -24.95
C SER A 688 -23.52 8.27 -23.44
N ALA A 689 -23.55 9.52 -22.96
CA ALA A 689 -23.81 9.91 -21.59
C ALA A 689 -25.10 10.75 -21.53
N PHE A 690 -26.12 10.23 -20.87
CA PHE A 690 -27.42 10.88 -20.67
C PHE A 690 -27.61 11.24 -19.20
N VAL A 691 -27.79 12.52 -18.90
CA VAL A 691 -27.99 13.01 -17.54
C VAL A 691 -29.30 13.78 -17.47
N SER A 692 -30.19 13.40 -16.56
CA SER A 692 -31.50 14.03 -16.41
C SER A 692 -31.99 14.10 -14.97
N GLY A 693 -32.97 14.96 -14.69
CA GLY A 693 -33.73 14.93 -13.44
C GLY A 693 -32.91 15.27 -12.18
N ASN A 694 -32.12 16.35 -12.22
CA ASN A 694 -31.18 16.74 -11.15
C ASN A 694 -30.07 15.72 -10.85
N ALA A 695 -29.77 14.82 -11.78
CA ALA A 695 -28.64 13.90 -11.67
C ALA A 695 -27.28 14.58 -11.87
N LYS A 696 -26.24 13.88 -11.42
CA LYS A 696 -24.83 14.23 -11.65
C LYS A 696 -24.08 13.09 -12.33
N LEU A 697 -23.30 13.43 -13.36
CA LEU A 697 -22.25 12.56 -13.90
C LEU A 697 -20.92 13.31 -13.77
N GLU A 698 -19.95 12.69 -13.12
CA GLU A 698 -18.61 13.25 -12.99
C GLU A 698 -17.57 12.25 -13.49
N THR A 699 -16.63 12.75 -14.29
CA THR A 699 -15.50 12.00 -14.82
C THR A 699 -14.21 12.74 -14.49
N ASN A 700 -13.25 12.03 -13.92
CA ASN A 700 -12.03 12.60 -13.36
C ASN A 700 -10.82 11.68 -13.64
N HIS A 701 -9.68 12.25 -14.04
CA HIS A 701 -8.45 11.51 -14.32
C HIS A 701 -8.65 10.28 -15.23
N CYS A 702 -9.56 10.39 -16.20
CA CYS A 702 -9.79 9.33 -17.17
C CYS A 702 -8.87 9.51 -18.37
N VAL A 703 -8.13 8.47 -18.75
CA VAL A 703 -7.20 8.52 -19.87
C VAL A 703 -7.66 7.53 -20.94
N THR A 704 -7.94 8.03 -22.14
CA THR A 704 -8.30 7.19 -23.29
C THR A 704 -7.25 7.31 -24.37
N THR A 705 -6.81 6.17 -24.90
CA THR A 705 -5.77 6.09 -25.92
C THR A 705 -6.15 5.13 -27.04
N GLY A 706 -5.34 5.11 -28.11
CA GLY A 706 -5.54 4.17 -29.22
C GLY A 706 -6.37 4.73 -30.36
N THR A 707 -7.20 3.89 -30.98
CA THR A 707 -7.98 4.25 -32.19
C THR A 707 -9.47 4.09 -31.97
N ILE A 708 -10.21 5.17 -32.23
CA ILE A 708 -11.67 5.18 -32.25
C ILE A 708 -12.11 5.43 -33.70
N GLU A 709 -12.70 4.41 -34.30
CA GLU A 709 -13.07 4.39 -35.70
C GLU A 709 -14.60 4.32 -35.85
N TYR A 710 -15.15 5.21 -36.65
CA TYR A 710 -16.51 5.07 -37.15
C TYR A 710 -16.51 4.10 -38.34
N ILE A 711 -17.26 3.00 -38.27
CA ILE A 711 -17.35 1.99 -39.34
C ILE A 711 -18.64 2.20 -40.16
N ASN A 712 -18.50 2.39 -41.47
CA ASN A 712 -19.62 2.71 -42.38
C ASN A 712 -20.56 1.53 -42.58
N ILE A 713 -21.86 1.69 -42.33
CA ILE A 713 -22.88 0.71 -42.70
C ILE A 713 -24.06 1.42 -43.38
N ALA A 714 -24.57 0.76 -44.42
CA ALA A 714 -25.34 1.34 -45.49
C ALA A 714 -26.68 1.96 -45.04
N SER A 715 -26.99 3.17 -45.53
CA SER A 715 -28.33 3.77 -45.54
C SER A 715 -28.84 4.25 -44.17
N ILE A 716 -28.17 5.23 -43.57
CA ILE A 716 -28.77 6.04 -42.50
C ILE A 716 -30.03 6.75 -43.00
N ASP A 717 -31.09 6.72 -42.19
CA ASP A 717 -32.14 7.74 -42.22
C ASP A 717 -31.47 9.08 -41.88
N GLU A 718 -31.90 10.17 -42.54
CA GLU A 718 -31.28 11.51 -42.49
C GLU A 718 -31.31 12.16 -41.08
N SER A 719 -31.73 11.43 -40.05
CA SER A 719 -32.04 11.88 -38.68
C SER A 719 -31.02 11.47 -37.60
N THR A 720 -30.06 10.56 -37.88
CA THR A 720 -29.03 10.12 -36.91
C THR A 720 -27.63 10.36 -37.46
N ALA A 721 -27.01 11.44 -37.00
CA ALA A 721 -25.60 11.76 -37.24
C ALA A 721 -24.68 10.74 -36.56
N GLY A 722 -23.63 10.28 -37.24
CA GLY A 722 -22.57 9.50 -36.58
C GLY A 722 -21.78 10.41 -35.63
N VAL A 723 -21.62 10.00 -34.36
CA VAL A 723 -20.90 10.78 -33.33
C VAL A 723 -19.68 10.03 -32.82
N VAL A 724 -18.54 10.69 -32.76
CA VAL A 724 -17.28 10.11 -32.30
C VAL A 724 -16.59 11.07 -31.32
N GLY A 725 -16.26 10.57 -30.13
CA GLY A 725 -15.54 11.33 -29.11
C GLY A 725 -14.35 10.56 -28.55
N GLY A 726 -13.30 11.27 -28.11
CA GLY A 726 -12.20 10.62 -27.37
C GLY A 726 -12.62 10.14 -25.98
N ILE A 727 -13.52 10.85 -25.31
CA ILE A 727 -14.11 10.44 -24.02
C ILE A 727 -15.56 10.00 -24.23
N PHE A 728 -16.41 10.92 -24.71
CA PHE A 728 -17.83 10.68 -24.96
C PHE A 728 -18.24 10.93 -26.41
N GLY A 729 -18.92 9.98 -27.05
CA GLY A 729 -19.52 10.23 -28.37
C GLY A 729 -20.59 11.33 -28.30
N LEU A 730 -21.61 11.13 -27.46
CA LEU A 730 -22.69 12.07 -27.16
C LEU A 730 -22.75 12.32 -25.66
N ALA A 731 -22.79 13.59 -25.26
CA ALA A 731 -23.05 14.02 -23.89
C ALA A 731 -24.33 14.87 -23.87
N ARG A 732 -25.39 14.39 -23.21
CA ARG A 732 -26.70 15.05 -23.17
C ARG A 732 -27.16 15.32 -21.76
N THR A 733 -27.57 16.56 -21.49
CA THR A 733 -28.12 16.98 -20.19
C THR A 733 -29.54 17.56 -20.31
N ILE A 734 -30.43 17.20 -19.37
CA ILE A 734 -31.85 17.57 -19.34
C ILE A 734 -32.29 17.90 -17.88
N ASP A 735 -33.22 18.81 -17.66
CA ASP A 735 -33.88 19.04 -16.35
C ASP A 735 -32.92 19.26 -15.16
N GLU A 736 -32.15 20.37 -15.16
CA GLU A 736 -31.28 20.82 -14.05
C GLU A 736 -30.18 19.84 -13.60
N SER A 737 -29.78 18.93 -14.48
CA SER A 737 -28.65 18.00 -14.28
C SER A 737 -27.27 18.61 -14.56
N GLN A 738 -26.23 17.93 -14.05
CA GLN A 738 -24.83 18.33 -14.16
C GLN A 738 -23.96 17.22 -14.78
N LEU A 739 -23.15 17.58 -15.75
CA LEU A 739 -22.07 16.74 -16.29
C LEU A 739 -20.75 17.47 -16.11
N LEU A 740 -19.80 16.84 -15.41
CA LEU A 740 -18.46 17.35 -15.18
C LEU A 740 -17.42 16.39 -15.80
N LEU A 741 -16.61 16.90 -16.70
CA LEU A 741 -15.44 16.23 -17.27
C LEU A 741 -14.19 17.00 -16.86
N LYS A 742 -13.38 16.43 -15.97
CA LYS A 742 -12.20 17.10 -15.45
C LYS A 742 -10.95 16.24 -15.53
N ARG A 743 -9.79 16.89 -15.71
CA ARG A 743 -8.46 16.29 -15.64
C ARG A 743 -8.30 15.00 -16.45
N SER A 744 -9.05 14.89 -17.54
CA SER A 744 -9.10 13.69 -18.36
C SER A 744 -8.36 13.93 -19.66
N GLU A 745 -7.87 12.84 -20.25
CA GLU A 745 -6.96 12.88 -21.38
C GLU A 745 -7.44 11.98 -22.52
N PHE A 746 -7.35 12.49 -23.75
CA PHE A 746 -7.42 11.65 -24.94
C PHE A 746 -6.13 11.75 -25.77
N LYS A 747 -5.46 10.61 -25.98
CA LYS A 747 -4.24 10.47 -26.78
C LYS A 747 -4.42 9.42 -27.86
N GLY A 748 -4.77 9.82 -29.09
CA GLY A 748 -5.06 8.81 -30.10
C GLY A 748 -5.51 9.29 -31.47
N THR A 749 -6.10 8.36 -32.23
CA THR A 749 -6.64 8.64 -33.56
C THR A 749 -8.15 8.49 -33.56
N LEU A 750 -8.85 9.56 -33.98
CA LEU A 750 -10.26 9.49 -34.37
C LEU A 750 -10.32 9.39 -35.88
N SER A 751 -11.00 8.37 -36.40
CA SER A 751 -11.11 8.17 -37.84
C SER A 751 -12.52 7.81 -38.28
N GLY A 752 -12.84 8.12 -39.53
CA GLY A 752 -14.07 7.64 -40.14
C GLY A 752 -14.06 7.68 -41.66
N PRO A 753 -14.98 6.93 -42.30
CA PRO A 753 -15.19 6.92 -43.73
C PRO A 753 -15.53 8.33 -44.23
N GLY A 754 -14.90 8.72 -45.33
CA GLY A 754 -15.35 9.90 -46.06
C GLY A 754 -16.80 9.71 -46.52
N SER A 755 -17.67 10.67 -46.20
CA SER A 755 -19.05 10.66 -46.73
C SER A 755 -19.01 10.60 -48.27
N ASN A 756 -19.84 9.73 -48.84
CA ASN A 756 -20.06 9.61 -50.29
C ASN A 756 -21.34 10.34 -50.72
N SER A 757 -22.11 10.86 -49.75
CA SER A 757 -23.39 11.54 -49.97
C SER A 757 -23.16 13.02 -50.23
N SER A 758 -23.94 13.56 -51.16
CA SER A 758 -24.07 15.01 -51.38
C SER A 758 -24.99 15.68 -50.34
N ASP A 759 -25.44 14.94 -49.34
CA ASP A 759 -26.38 15.40 -48.31
C ASP A 759 -25.63 15.79 -47.03
N GLU A 760 -26.07 16.92 -46.48
CA GLU A 760 -25.57 17.66 -45.31
C GLU A 760 -25.75 16.92 -43.96
N SER A 761 -25.91 15.59 -43.94
CA SER A 761 -26.03 14.80 -42.71
C SER A 761 -24.68 14.75 -41.99
N ALA A 762 -24.55 15.54 -40.92
CA ALA A 762 -23.32 15.86 -40.21
C ALA A 762 -22.75 14.65 -39.45
N TYR A 763 -21.47 14.33 -39.63
CA TYR A 763 -20.74 13.43 -38.73
C TYR A 763 -19.92 14.26 -37.74
N LEU A 764 -20.13 14.07 -36.44
CA LEU A 764 -19.61 14.94 -35.39
C LEU A 764 -18.41 14.28 -34.73
N TYR A 765 -17.25 14.96 -34.71
CA TYR A 765 -16.01 14.44 -34.14
C TYR A 765 -15.42 15.43 -33.14
N GLY A 766 -15.08 14.97 -31.94
CA GLY A 766 -14.41 15.77 -30.92
C GLY A 766 -13.37 14.98 -30.14
N GLY A 767 -12.21 15.58 -29.83
CA GLY A 767 -11.18 14.92 -29.03
C GLY A 767 -11.63 14.58 -27.61
N LEU A 768 -12.58 15.31 -27.04
CA LEU A 768 -13.23 14.97 -25.77
C LEU A 768 -14.66 14.48 -26.02
N ILE A 769 -15.49 15.33 -26.63
CA ILE A 769 -16.92 15.05 -26.83
C ILE A 769 -17.30 15.21 -28.31
N GLY A 770 -17.88 14.18 -28.93
CA GLY A 770 -18.37 14.29 -30.31
C GLY A 770 -19.51 15.31 -30.44
N TRP A 771 -20.54 15.15 -29.61
CA TRP A 771 -21.71 16.04 -29.54
C TRP A 771 -22.12 16.34 -28.10
N ALA A 772 -22.12 17.62 -27.71
CA ALA A 772 -22.71 18.09 -26.47
C ALA A 772 -24.12 18.66 -26.72
N ASP A 773 -25.15 18.10 -26.09
CA ASP A 773 -26.55 18.46 -26.31
C ASP A 773 -27.27 18.85 -25.01
N VAL A 774 -27.84 20.06 -24.96
CA VAL A 774 -28.50 20.58 -23.76
C VAL A 774 -29.97 20.93 -24.04
N GLN A 775 -30.90 20.14 -23.50
CA GLN A 775 -32.29 20.19 -23.98
C GLN A 775 -33.25 21.07 -23.16
N SER A 776 -33.20 21.00 -21.83
CA SER A 776 -34.10 21.71 -20.91
C SER A 776 -33.43 22.03 -19.56
N GLY A 777 -34.04 22.94 -18.79
CA GLY A 777 -33.60 23.29 -17.43
C GLY A 777 -32.34 24.15 -17.38
N ASN A 778 -31.95 24.55 -16.17
CA ASN A 778 -30.68 25.24 -15.90
C ASN A 778 -29.55 24.20 -15.73
N THR A 779 -29.32 23.44 -16.80
CA THR A 779 -28.36 22.35 -16.89
C THR A 779 -26.95 22.85 -17.15
N ALA A 780 -25.95 22.12 -16.65
CA ALA A 780 -24.53 22.47 -16.79
C ALA A 780 -23.71 21.31 -17.37
N ILE A 781 -22.94 21.61 -18.42
CA ILE A 781 -21.81 20.78 -18.88
C ILE A 781 -20.54 21.58 -18.57
N SER A 782 -19.68 21.05 -17.72
CA SER A 782 -18.37 21.65 -17.39
C SER A 782 -17.25 20.73 -17.87
N ILE A 783 -16.28 21.30 -18.58
CA ILE A 783 -15.10 20.61 -19.10
C ILE A 783 -13.86 21.37 -18.67
N GLU A 784 -13.13 20.83 -17.72
CA GLU A 784 -12.09 21.55 -16.97
C GLU A 784 -10.77 20.79 -16.97
N GLU A 785 -9.65 21.44 -17.29
CA GLU A 785 -8.31 20.85 -17.08
C GLU A 785 -8.05 19.57 -17.89
N ASN A 786 -8.68 19.41 -19.05
CA ASN A 786 -8.51 18.22 -19.88
C ASN A 786 -7.41 18.40 -20.93
N ILE A 787 -6.83 17.28 -21.36
CA ILE A 787 -5.76 17.23 -22.34
C ILE A 787 -6.21 16.43 -23.56
N VAL A 788 -5.89 16.93 -24.76
CA VAL A 788 -6.09 16.19 -26.01
C VAL A 788 -4.83 16.25 -26.85
N GLU A 789 -4.34 15.09 -27.25
CA GLU A 789 -3.33 14.92 -28.30
C GLU A 789 -3.86 13.95 -29.36
N ALA A 790 -4.47 14.51 -30.40
CA ALA A 790 -5.28 13.73 -31.33
C ALA A 790 -4.86 13.88 -32.79
N ILE A 791 -5.01 12.79 -33.53
CA ILE A 791 -5.11 12.82 -34.99
C ILE A 791 -6.59 12.60 -35.35
N ILE A 792 -7.22 13.60 -35.95
CA ILE A 792 -8.64 13.52 -36.36
C ILE A 792 -8.71 13.46 -37.88
N ASN A 793 -8.94 12.26 -38.40
CA ASN A 793 -9.07 11.97 -39.82
C ASN A 793 -10.54 11.78 -40.18
N ALA A 794 -11.23 12.88 -40.44
CA ALA A 794 -12.66 12.90 -40.79
C ALA A 794 -12.87 13.60 -42.15
N PRO A 795 -12.40 13.02 -43.26
CA PRO A 795 -12.60 13.62 -44.57
C PRO A 795 -14.09 13.68 -44.91
N ASN A 796 -14.54 14.73 -45.60
CA ASN A 796 -15.94 14.91 -46.02
C ASN A 796 -17.00 14.97 -44.87
N THR A 797 -16.62 15.32 -43.65
CA THR A 797 -17.54 15.50 -42.50
C THR A 797 -17.72 16.98 -42.13
N GLN A 798 -18.67 17.30 -41.25
CA GLN A 798 -18.95 18.67 -40.79
C GLN A 798 -19.10 18.68 -39.27
N ASN A 799 -18.75 19.76 -38.58
CA ASN A 799 -18.75 19.87 -37.12
C ASN A 799 -17.70 18.99 -36.45
N VAL A 800 -16.44 19.26 -36.79
CA VAL A 800 -15.27 18.59 -36.21
C VAL A 800 -14.52 19.61 -35.34
N GLY A 801 -14.26 19.25 -34.09
CA GLY A 801 -13.53 20.06 -33.12
C GLY A 801 -12.37 19.30 -32.49
N GLY A 802 -11.30 20.01 -32.09
CA GLY A 802 -10.23 19.39 -31.31
C GLY A 802 -10.70 18.96 -29.91
N ALA A 803 -11.59 19.72 -29.26
CA ALA A 803 -12.22 19.35 -27.99
C ALA A 803 -13.65 18.83 -28.18
N ILE A 804 -14.53 19.65 -28.75
CA ILE A 804 -15.94 19.28 -28.99
C ILE A 804 -16.29 19.42 -30.47
N GLY A 805 -16.86 18.37 -31.06
CA GLY A 805 -17.35 18.42 -32.45
C GLY A 805 -18.49 19.40 -32.64
N SER A 806 -19.59 19.21 -31.89
CA SER A 806 -20.76 20.08 -31.95
C SER A 806 -21.36 20.36 -30.59
N ILE A 807 -21.88 21.57 -30.41
CA ILE A 807 -22.70 21.97 -29.28
C ILE A 807 -24.10 22.32 -29.80
N SER A 808 -25.13 21.70 -29.25
CA SER A 808 -26.53 22.10 -29.45
C SER A 808 -27.22 22.43 -28.14
N SER A 809 -28.10 23.42 -28.18
CA SER A 809 -28.98 23.73 -27.05
C SER A 809 -30.39 24.04 -27.54
N SER A 810 -31.41 23.43 -26.92
CA SER A 810 -32.82 23.82 -27.10
C SER A 810 -33.42 24.51 -25.88
N SER A 811 -32.64 24.71 -24.81
CA SER A 811 -33.07 25.34 -23.57
C SER A 811 -32.88 26.87 -23.59
N ASP A 812 -33.65 27.56 -22.74
CA ASP A 812 -33.70 29.02 -22.65
C ASP A 812 -32.61 29.61 -21.71
N THR A 813 -32.02 28.79 -20.84
CA THR A 813 -30.93 29.14 -19.91
C THR A 813 -29.99 27.96 -19.75
N THR A 814 -28.88 27.96 -20.48
CA THR A 814 -27.88 26.89 -20.44
C THR A 814 -26.51 27.47 -20.17
N SER A 815 -25.74 26.80 -19.29
CA SER A 815 -24.34 27.14 -19.05
C SER A 815 -23.46 25.97 -19.45
N ILE A 816 -22.70 26.14 -20.52
CA ILE A 816 -21.58 25.25 -20.83
C ILE A 816 -20.31 26.01 -20.49
N THR A 817 -19.44 25.39 -19.71
CA THR A 817 -18.15 25.97 -19.31
C THR A 817 -17.04 25.06 -19.84
N LEU A 818 -16.10 25.63 -20.58
CA LEU A 818 -14.86 24.95 -20.95
C LEU A 818 -13.70 25.80 -20.46
N SER A 819 -13.01 25.33 -19.43
CA SER A 819 -11.91 26.06 -18.82
C SER A 819 -10.63 25.28 -18.68
N SER A 820 -9.50 25.94 -18.90
CA SER A 820 -8.18 25.37 -18.63
C SER A 820 -7.90 24.07 -19.38
N ASN A 821 -8.39 23.90 -20.62
CA ASN A 821 -8.10 22.70 -21.42
C ASN A 821 -6.91 22.92 -22.37
N SER A 822 -6.10 21.88 -22.56
CA SER A 822 -4.97 21.83 -23.49
C SER A 822 -5.26 20.92 -24.67
N ILE A 823 -5.40 21.50 -25.88
CA ILE A 823 -5.84 20.76 -27.06
C ILE A 823 -4.79 20.87 -28.18
N SER A 824 -4.24 19.73 -28.58
CA SER A 824 -3.33 19.58 -29.70
C SER A 824 -3.92 18.58 -30.68
N ALA A 825 -4.49 19.07 -31.78
CA ALA A 825 -5.20 18.21 -32.74
C ALA A 825 -4.73 18.42 -34.18
N ASN A 826 -4.29 17.34 -34.82
CA ASN A 826 -3.99 17.29 -36.24
C ASN A 826 -5.22 16.79 -37.01
N MET A 827 -5.93 17.73 -37.64
CA MET A 827 -7.26 17.54 -38.18
C MET A 827 -7.24 17.61 -39.71
N THR A 828 -7.76 16.55 -40.34
CA THR A 828 -8.09 16.54 -41.78
C THR A 828 -9.60 16.42 -41.93
N VAL A 829 -10.22 17.52 -42.35
CA VAL A 829 -11.68 17.76 -42.26
C VAL A 829 -12.23 18.38 -43.55
N ASN A 830 -13.54 18.65 -43.59
CA ASN A 830 -14.19 19.36 -44.71
C ASN A 830 -14.64 20.77 -44.27
N ASN A 831 -15.91 20.95 -43.92
CA ASN A 831 -16.48 22.25 -43.55
C ASN A 831 -16.85 22.31 -42.06
N GLU A 832 -17.08 23.50 -41.52
CA GLU A 832 -17.60 23.73 -40.15
C GLU A 832 -16.72 23.06 -39.10
N SER A 833 -15.44 23.41 -39.07
CA SER A 833 -14.48 22.74 -38.20
C SER A 833 -13.59 23.74 -37.49
N GLY A 834 -13.28 23.47 -36.22
CA GLY A 834 -12.45 24.35 -35.40
C GLY A 834 -11.39 23.62 -34.61
N GLY A 835 -10.28 24.28 -34.32
CA GLY A 835 -9.22 23.67 -33.50
C GLY A 835 -9.66 23.34 -32.07
N PHE A 836 -10.68 24.03 -31.54
CA PHE A 836 -11.30 23.73 -30.24
C PHE A 836 -12.72 23.20 -30.40
N LEU A 837 -13.61 24.02 -30.98
CA LEU A 837 -15.03 23.70 -31.20
C LEU A 837 -15.35 23.68 -32.68
N GLY A 838 -16.04 22.64 -33.16
CA GLY A 838 -16.52 22.57 -34.54
C GLY A 838 -17.70 23.52 -34.79
N GLY A 839 -18.91 23.11 -34.40
CA GLY A 839 -20.14 23.87 -34.60
C GLY A 839 -20.89 24.20 -33.31
N ILE A 840 -21.53 25.37 -33.26
CA ILE A 840 -22.40 25.80 -32.15
C ILE A 840 -23.78 26.16 -32.71
N PHE A 841 -24.83 25.48 -32.23
CA PHE A 841 -26.20 25.60 -32.71
C PHE A 841 -27.18 25.90 -31.58
N GLN A 842 -27.87 27.04 -31.64
CA GLN A 842 -28.98 27.36 -30.73
C GLN A 842 -30.32 27.06 -31.42
N LEU A 843 -31.05 26.09 -30.88
CA LEU A 843 -32.29 25.53 -31.45
C LEU A 843 -33.58 26.04 -30.76
N SER A 844 -33.47 26.87 -29.71
CA SER A 844 -34.64 27.42 -29.00
C SER A 844 -35.52 28.31 -29.91
N GLU A 845 -36.81 27.97 -30.02
CA GLU A 845 -37.82 28.74 -30.77
C GLU A 845 -38.28 30.01 -30.02
N THR A 846 -37.98 30.14 -28.72
CA THR A 846 -38.49 31.18 -27.81
C THR A 846 -37.51 32.33 -27.55
N GLY A 847 -36.32 32.29 -28.16
CA GLY A 847 -35.27 33.32 -27.98
C GLY A 847 -34.36 33.05 -26.77
N GLY A 848 -34.16 31.77 -26.43
CA GLY A 848 -33.28 31.31 -25.36
C GLY A 848 -31.83 31.79 -25.48
N VAL A 849 -31.14 31.91 -24.34
CA VAL A 849 -29.73 32.27 -24.26
C VAL A 849 -28.89 31.04 -23.96
N LEU A 850 -28.10 30.59 -24.95
CA LEU A 850 -26.98 29.68 -24.70
C LEU A 850 -25.83 30.52 -24.14
N SER A 851 -25.51 30.33 -22.86
CA SER A 851 -24.34 30.92 -22.22
C SER A 851 -23.18 29.93 -22.32
N LEU A 852 -22.25 30.22 -23.22
CA LEU A 852 -21.03 29.42 -23.36
C LEU A 852 -19.85 30.24 -22.83
N THR A 853 -19.19 29.73 -21.80
CA THR A 853 -18.00 30.34 -21.19
C THR A 853 -16.77 29.54 -21.60
N LEU A 854 -15.87 30.15 -22.36
CA LEU A 854 -14.62 29.54 -22.81
C LEU A 854 -13.47 30.34 -22.22
N SER A 855 -12.70 29.76 -21.30
CA SER A 855 -11.62 30.48 -20.62
C SER A 855 -10.36 29.70 -20.38
N ASN A 856 -9.19 30.34 -20.48
CA ASN A 856 -7.90 29.72 -20.15
C ASN A 856 -7.55 28.48 -21.00
N ASN A 857 -8.04 28.35 -22.23
CA ASN A 857 -7.73 27.17 -23.06
C ASN A 857 -6.51 27.44 -23.96
N ILE A 858 -5.68 26.42 -24.18
CA ILE A 858 -4.58 26.41 -25.16
C ILE A 858 -4.92 25.47 -26.32
N VAL A 859 -4.73 25.96 -27.56
CA VAL A 859 -5.02 25.19 -28.78
C VAL A 859 -3.85 25.25 -29.75
N SER A 860 -3.27 24.09 -30.03
CA SER A 860 -2.23 23.86 -31.03
C SER A 860 -2.70 22.79 -32.03
N GLY A 861 -1.83 22.37 -32.95
CA GLY A 861 -2.13 21.40 -33.99
C GLY A 861 -2.31 22.01 -35.38
N THR A 862 -2.84 21.22 -36.30
CA THR A 862 -3.08 21.61 -37.69
C THR A 862 -4.53 21.38 -38.09
N LEU A 863 -5.14 22.35 -38.77
CA LEU A 863 -6.50 22.26 -39.29
C LEU A 863 -6.48 22.36 -40.81
N ASN A 864 -6.66 21.22 -41.48
CA ASN A 864 -6.66 21.11 -42.94
C ASN A 864 -8.07 20.84 -43.44
N GLY A 865 -8.70 21.82 -44.11
CA GLY A 865 -10.09 21.69 -44.59
C GLY A 865 -10.44 22.55 -45.81
N THR A 866 -11.73 22.79 -46.01
CA THR A 866 -12.25 23.53 -47.17
C THR A 866 -12.86 24.88 -46.81
N SER A 867 -13.95 24.96 -46.04
CA SER A 867 -14.67 26.22 -45.72
C SER A 867 -15.21 26.25 -44.29
N GLN A 868 -15.55 27.43 -43.75
CA GLN A 868 -16.06 27.56 -42.37
C GLN A 868 -15.07 26.99 -41.34
N LEU A 869 -13.80 27.39 -41.44
CA LEU A 869 -12.69 26.89 -40.61
C LEU A 869 -12.20 27.97 -39.65
N GLY A 870 -12.05 27.62 -38.36
CA GLY A 870 -11.50 28.52 -37.34
C GLY A 870 -10.40 27.87 -36.49
N GLY A 871 -9.38 28.62 -36.10
CA GLY A 871 -8.32 28.10 -35.23
C GLY A 871 -8.83 27.72 -33.85
N PHE A 872 -9.88 28.39 -33.37
CA PHE A 872 -10.57 28.10 -32.12
C PHE A 872 -11.98 27.55 -32.39
N ILE A 873 -12.85 28.34 -33.04
CA ILE A 873 -14.25 27.97 -33.30
C ILE A 873 -14.51 27.90 -34.79
N GLY A 874 -15.05 26.78 -35.29
CA GLY A 874 -15.40 26.62 -36.69
C GLY A 874 -16.57 27.51 -37.11
N SER A 875 -17.77 27.24 -36.60
CA SER A 875 -19.00 27.96 -36.95
C SER A 875 -19.91 28.20 -35.75
N THR A 876 -20.55 29.37 -35.70
CA THR A 876 -21.68 29.65 -34.81
C THR A 876 -22.91 30.01 -35.64
N GLU A 877 -24.00 29.25 -35.49
CA GLU A 877 -25.24 29.49 -36.23
C GLU A 877 -26.48 29.57 -35.32
N PRO A 878 -27.41 30.52 -35.57
CA PRO A 878 -28.76 30.39 -35.05
C PRO A 878 -29.48 29.28 -35.82
N GLY A 879 -29.99 28.25 -35.13
CA GLY A 879 -30.58 27.08 -35.77
C GLY A 879 -31.70 27.43 -36.76
N ASN A 880 -31.58 26.97 -38.00
CA ASN A 880 -32.59 27.14 -39.04
C ASN A 880 -33.33 25.81 -39.28
N ILE A 881 -34.36 25.53 -38.48
CA ILE A 881 -35.24 24.38 -38.74
C ILE A 881 -36.29 24.79 -39.78
N GLY A 882 -35.94 24.70 -41.07
CA GLY A 882 -36.90 24.53 -42.17
C GLY A 882 -37.89 25.66 -42.50
N SER A 883 -37.74 26.89 -41.98
CA SER A 883 -38.62 28.01 -42.34
C SER A 883 -37.87 29.10 -43.10
N ASN A 884 -38.44 29.59 -44.21
CA ASN A 884 -37.85 30.64 -45.08
C ASN A 884 -37.78 32.03 -44.41
N ASN A 885 -37.73 32.09 -43.08
CA ASN A 885 -37.62 33.30 -42.30
C ASN A 885 -36.52 33.08 -41.24
N PRO A 886 -35.37 33.78 -41.31
CA PRO A 886 -34.33 33.65 -40.29
C PRO A 886 -34.91 34.01 -38.92
N PRO A 887 -34.66 33.21 -37.86
CA PRO A 887 -35.14 33.53 -36.52
C PRO A 887 -34.63 34.92 -36.11
N THR A 888 -35.55 35.82 -35.79
CA THR A 888 -35.24 37.24 -35.60
C THR A 888 -34.59 37.61 -34.26
N ALA A 889 -34.31 36.66 -33.35
CA ALA A 889 -33.54 36.89 -32.13
C ALA A 889 -33.28 35.60 -31.34
N ALA A 890 -32.39 34.71 -31.82
CA ALA A 890 -31.69 33.80 -30.91
C ALA A 890 -30.46 34.56 -30.38
N ASN A 891 -30.39 34.80 -29.08
CA ASN A 891 -29.27 35.51 -28.46
C ASN A 891 -28.25 34.49 -27.98
N LEU A 892 -27.23 34.20 -28.79
CA LEU A 892 -26.05 33.45 -28.33
C LEU A 892 -25.24 34.37 -27.40
N ALA A 893 -25.14 34.05 -26.11
CA ALA A 893 -24.27 34.76 -25.16
C ALA A 893 -22.96 33.99 -25.03
N LEU A 894 -22.11 34.14 -26.05
CA LEU A 894 -20.77 33.57 -26.03
C LEU A 894 -19.83 34.51 -25.27
N ASN A 895 -19.22 34.01 -24.20
CA ASN A 895 -18.17 34.67 -23.43
C ASN A 895 -16.86 33.90 -23.65
N VAL A 896 -16.06 34.35 -24.62
CA VAL A 896 -14.73 33.77 -24.90
C VAL A 896 -13.68 34.71 -24.31
N ASN A 897 -12.97 34.26 -23.28
CA ASN A 897 -12.01 35.06 -22.53
C ASN A 897 -10.67 34.35 -22.38
N ASP A 898 -9.57 35.07 -22.53
CA ASP A 898 -8.25 34.59 -22.10
C ASP A 898 -7.85 33.22 -22.68
N ASN A 899 -8.14 32.98 -23.97
CA ASN A 899 -7.72 31.76 -24.67
C ASN A 899 -6.51 32.04 -25.56
N PHE A 900 -5.67 31.02 -25.73
CA PHE A 900 -4.46 31.05 -26.54
C PHE A 900 -4.53 30.05 -27.70
N VAL A 901 -4.20 30.48 -28.91
CA VAL A 901 -4.21 29.64 -30.11
C VAL A 901 -2.91 29.79 -30.90
N SER A 902 -2.20 28.68 -31.10
CA SER A 902 -1.06 28.55 -32.03
C SER A 902 -1.35 27.63 -33.23
N ALA A 903 -2.53 27.03 -33.29
CA ALA A 903 -2.92 26.09 -34.34
C ALA A 903 -2.78 26.66 -35.77
N MET A 904 -2.26 25.85 -36.69
CA MET A 904 -2.05 26.23 -38.09
C MET A 904 -3.23 25.81 -38.98
N ILE A 905 -3.79 26.75 -39.73
CA ILE A 905 -4.91 26.48 -40.64
C ILE A 905 -4.42 26.45 -42.09
N THR A 906 -4.80 25.39 -42.83
CA THR A 906 -4.65 25.35 -44.28
C THR A 906 -5.98 25.07 -44.97
N SER A 907 -6.27 25.83 -46.03
CA SER A 907 -7.46 25.62 -46.86
C SER A 907 -7.12 25.68 -48.34
N SER A 908 -7.81 24.84 -49.12
CA SER A 908 -7.57 24.69 -50.55
C SER A 908 -8.41 25.60 -51.43
N THR A 909 -9.67 25.95 -51.08
CA THR A 909 -10.58 26.69 -52.00
C THR A 909 -11.86 27.36 -51.39
N GLY A 910 -12.06 27.46 -50.06
CA GLY A 910 -13.36 27.88 -49.48
C GLY A 910 -13.53 29.33 -49.00
N THR A 911 -14.73 29.66 -48.51
CA THR A 911 -15.09 30.93 -47.83
C THR A 911 -15.13 30.76 -46.31
N ASP A 912 -15.19 31.87 -45.56
CA ASP A 912 -15.38 31.87 -44.10
C ASP A 912 -14.26 31.13 -43.34
N ILE A 913 -13.01 31.46 -43.66
CA ILE A 913 -11.82 30.95 -42.99
C ILE A 913 -11.26 32.07 -42.13
N GLY A 914 -11.14 31.84 -40.82
CA GLY A 914 -10.56 32.80 -39.88
C GLY A 914 -9.52 32.16 -38.98
N GLU A 915 -8.53 32.95 -38.57
CA GLU A 915 -7.42 32.44 -37.74
C GLU A 915 -7.87 32.12 -36.31
N PHE A 916 -8.95 32.75 -35.82
CA PHE A 916 -9.55 32.44 -34.52
C PHE A 916 -10.97 31.84 -34.69
N VAL A 917 -11.85 32.50 -35.45
CA VAL A 917 -13.22 32.01 -35.70
C VAL A 917 -13.50 31.93 -37.20
N GLY A 918 -14.00 30.80 -37.68
CA GLY A 918 -14.34 30.62 -39.10
C GLY A 918 -15.56 31.46 -39.49
N LYS A 919 -16.71 31.15 -38.91
CA LYS A 919 -17.97 31.86 -39.12
C LYS A 919 -18.60 32.23 -37.79
N SER A 920 -18.93 33.50 -37.60
CA SER A 920 -19.47 34.01 -36.35
C SER A 920 -20.82 34.72 -36.55
N TRP A 921 -21.70 34.60 -35.56
CA TRP A 921 -23.01 35.25 -35.50
C TRP A 921 -23.28 35.76 -34.08
N ASN A 922 -23.32 37.09 -33.89
CA ASN A 922 -23.65 37.77 -32.62
C ASN A 922 -22.93 37.18 -31.37
N ALA A 923 -21.60 37.25 -31.31
CA ALA A 923 -20.80 36.81 -30.17
C ALA A 923 -19.94 37.94 -29.56
N ASN A 924 -19.64 37.84 -28.25
CA ASN A 924 -18.68 38.71 -27.56
C ASN A 924 -17.36 37.97 -27.39
N TYR A 925 -16.26 38.64 -27.73
CA TYR A 925 -14.91 38.11 -27.59
C TYR A 925 -14.07 39.15 -26.86
N SER A 926 -13.37 38.76 -25.78
CA SER A 926 -12.47 39.62 -25.02
C SER A 926 -11.20 38.87 -24.58
N GLY A 927 -10.05 39.54 -24.51
CA GLY A 927 -8.82 38.96 -23.94
C GLY A 927 -8.20 37.77 -24.69
N ASN A 928 -8.67 37.42 -25.90
CA ASN A 928 -8.17 36.25 -26.64
C ASN A 928 -6.99 36.61 -27.55
N HIS A 929 -5.99 35.73 -27.57
CA HIS A 929 -4.73 35.93 -28.29
C HIS A 929 -4.45 34.73 -29.21
N PHE A 930 -3.94 34.99 -30.41
CA PHE A 930 -3.56 33.94 -31.36
C PHE A 930 -2.32 34.29 -32.18
N VAL A 931 -1.53 33.28 -32.53
CA VAL A 931 -0.31 33.41 -33.35
C VAL A 931 -0.68 33.60 -34.82
N ASN A 932 -0.33 34.75 -35.38
CA ASN A 932 -0.45 35.04 -36.80
C ASN A 932 0.90 34.80 -37.50
N ASP A 933 1.16 33.55 -37.87
CA ASP A 933 2.46 33.10 -38.43
C ASP A 933 2.65 33.48 -39.92
N LYS A 934 1.59 33.80 -40.69
CA LYS A 934 1.76 33.92 -42.15
C LYS A 934 1.07 35.13 -42.74
N ASN A 935 1.71 35.68 -43.77
CA ASN A 935 1.12 36.62 -44.75
C ASN A 935 -0.05 35.98 -45.55
N THR A 936 -0.95 35.22 -44.90
CA THR A 936 -2.12 34.54 -45.47
C THR A 936 -3.18 35.53 -45.94
N GLY A 937 -3.20 36.73 -45.35
CA GLY A 937 -4.25 37.73 -45.60
C GLY A 937 -5.61 37.29 -45.07
N LEU A 938 -5.66 36.30 -44.17
CA LEU A 938 -6.86 35.86 -43.48
C LEU A 938 -7.21 36.83 -42.35
N PHE A 939 -8.48 36.85 -41.97
CA PHE A 939 -9.00 37.71 -40.90
C PHE A 939 -9.09 36.90 -39.60
N ALA A 940 -9.06 37.58 -38.45
CA ALA A 940 -9.28 36.94 -37.15
C ALA A 940 -10.65 36.21 -37.09
N VAL A 941 -11.65 36.77 -37.80
CA VAL A 941 -12.96 36.17 -38.03
C VAL A 941 -13.20 36.10 -39.54
N GLY A 942 -13.57 34.94 -40.08
CA GLY A 942 -13.90 34.81 -41.50
C GLY A 942 -15.06 35.73 -41.91
N ILE A 943 -14.95 36.37 -43.09
CA ILE A 943 -15.91 37.38 -43.55
C ILE A 943 -16.94 36.76 -44.52
N LEU A 944 -18.23 36.90 -44.16
CA LEU A 944 -19.37 36.57 -45.01
C LEU A 944 -19.29 37.27 -46.38
N ALA A 945 -19.53 36.53 -47.46
CA ALA A 945 -19.66 37.09 -48.81
C ALA A 945 -20.80 38.13 -48.96
N GLU A 946 -21.70 38.26 -47.98
CA GLU A 946 -22.90 39.13 -48.05
C GLU A 946 -22.87 40.42 -47.19
N GLY A 947 -21.74 40.78 -46.57
CA GLY A 947 -21.52 42.15 -46.07
C GLY A 947 -22.36 42.61 -44.86
N ASN A 948 -23.01 41.70 -44.12
CA ASN A 948 -23.50 42.01 -42.78
C ASN A 948 -22.34 41.87 -41.79
N ALA A 949 -21.88 43.02 -41.29
CA ALA A 949 -20.86 43.09 -40.25
C ALA A 949 -21.38 42.51 -38.93
N ILE A 950 -20.56 41.69 -38.28
CA ILE A 950 -20.75 41.31 -36.88
C ILE A 950 -20.41 42.54 -36.04
N SER A 951 -21.38 43.07 -35.31
CA SER A 951 -21.14 43.99 -34.21
C SER A 951 -20.51 43.21 -33.05
N GLY A 952 -19.21 43.38 -32.80
CA GLY A 952 -18.52 42.69 -31.71
C GLY A 952 -17.03 42.40 -31.90
N SER A 953 -16.43 42.78 -33.05
CA SER A 953 -15.00 42.53 -33.37
C SER A 953 -13.99 43.34 -32.54
N GLY A 954 -14.31 43.70 -31.30
CA GLY A 954 -13.56 44.67 -30.48
C GLY A 954 -12.17 44.21 -30.04
N ASP A 955 -12.03 42.94 -29.62
CA ASP A 955 -10.88 42.52 -28.82
C ASP A 955 -10.23 41.18 -29.24
N ILE A 956 -10.50 40.66 -30.45
CA ILE A 956 -9.71 39.54 -31.01
C ILE A 956 -8.48 40.12 -31.72
N THR A 957 -7.30 39.94 -31.15
CA THR A 957 -6.06 40.55 -31.65
C THR A 957 -5.03 39.48 -32.02
N GLY A 958 -4.59 39.50 -33.27
CA GLY A 958 -3.53 38.61 -33.76
C GLY A 958 -2.17 39.27 -33.65
N PHE A 959 -1.17 38.48 -33.26
CA PHE A 959 0.20 38.95 -33.07
C PHE A 959 1.18 38.01 -33.78
N THR A 960 2.33 38.52 -34.17
CA THR A 960 3.42 37.68 -34.69
C THR A 960 3.98 36.79 -33.58
N LEU A 961 4.58 35.66 -33.95
CA LEU A 961 5.25 34.75 -33.02
C LEU A 961 6.23 35.48 -32.08
N GLU A 962 7.08 36.36 -32.62
CA GLU A 962 8.06 37.14 -31.84
C GLU A 962 7.38 38.09 -30.84
N GLN A 963 6.23 38.67 -31.20
CA GLN A 963 5.48 39.53 -30.28
C GLN A 963 4.87 38.74 -29.12
N MET A 964 4.37 37.53 -29.38
CA MET A 964 3.74 36.67 -28.37
C MET A 964 4.75 35.99 -27.45
N GLN A 965 5.95 35.71 -27.94
CA GLN A 965 7.05 35.17 -27.11
C GLN A 965 7.71 36.24 -26.23
N CYS A 966 7.46 37.53 -26.46
CA CYS A 966 8.14 38.60 -25.72
C CYS A 966 7.82 38.61 -24.21
N PRO A 967 6.53 38.58 -23.77
CA PRO A 967 6.19 38.76 -22.36
C PRO A 967 6.60 37.56 -21.51
N THR A 968 7.33 37.78 -20.41
CA THR A 968 7.65 36.73 -19.41
C THR A 968 6.76 36.80 -18.17
N SER A 969 5.72 37.65 -18.21
CA SER A 969 4.70 37.82 -17.18
C SER A 969 3.47 38.51 -17.77
N ALA A 970 2.32 38.33 -17.13
CA ALA A 970 1.07 38.99 -17.50
C ALA A 970 1.23 40.53 -17.57
N GLY A 971 0.88 41.13 -18.71
CA GLY A 971 0.91 42.59 -18.89
C GLY A 971 2.31 43.20 -18.95
N ASP A 972 3.34 42.46 -19.36
CA ASP A 972 4.72 42.95 -19.43
C ASP A 972 4.84 44.23 -20.29
N ALA A 973 5.01 45.36 -19.63
CA ALA A 973 5.08 46.68 -20.26
C ALA A 973 6.35 46.94 -21.07
N SER A 974 7.36 46.04 -21.00
CA SER A 974 8.55 46.10 -21.83
C SER A 974 8.32 45.53 -23.24
N CYS A 975 7.27 44.72 -23.40
CA CYS A 975 6.82 44.13 -24.65
C CYS A 975 5.73 44.98 -25.32
N GLU A 976 5.41 44.65 -26.57
CA GLU A 976 4.38 45.36 -27.31
C GLU A 976 3.01 45.15 -26.65
N SER A 977 2.27 46.25 -26.45
CA SER A 977 0.83 46.26 -26.14
C SER A 977 0.32 45.34 -25.01
N GLY A 978 0.82 45.48 -23.77
CA GLY A 978 0.11 44.97 -22.58
C GLY A 978 -0.42 43.53 -22.70
N LEU A 979 0.31 42.67 -23.40
CA LEU A 979 -0.12 41.31 -23.73
C LEU A 979 -0.39 40.52 -22.46
N TYR A 980 -1.42 39.69 -22.49
CA TYR A 980 -1.85 38.86 -21.34
C TYR A 980 -2.19 39.66 -20.07
N GLU A 981 -2.55 40.95 -20.20
CA GLU A 981 -3.01 41.74 -19.04
C GLU A 981 -4.23 41.07 -18.39
N GLY A 982 -4.16 40.85 -17.07
CA GLY A 982 -5.19 40.15 -16.29
C GLY A 982 -5.01 38.63 -16.19
N TRP A 983 -4.23 38.00 -17.07
CA TRP A 983 -4.08 36.53 -17.06
C TRP A 983 -3.33 36.00 -15.83
N GLY A 984 -2.52 36.83 -15.19
CA GLY A 984 -1.79 36.47 -13.96
C GLY A 984 -2.69 36.28 -12.73
N ASP A 985 -3.94 36.73 -12.78
CA ASP A 985 -4.94 36.55 -11.72
C ASP A 985 -5.84 35.32 -11.97
N ASN A 986 -5.71 34.67 -13.13
CA ASN A 986 -6.50 33.48 -13.47
C ASN A 986 -5.94 32.28 -12.71
N LEU A 987 -6.80 31.64 -11.91
CA LEU A 987 -6.45 30.47 -11.11
C LEU A 987 -7.01 29.18 -11.73
N ASN A 988 -6.27 28.08 -11.60
CA ASN A 988 -6.75 26.74 -11.87
C ASN A 988 -7.63 26.23 -10.70
N SER A 989 -8.15 25.01 -10.81
CA SER A 989 -9.03 24.41 -9.81
C SER A 989 -8.37 24.22 -8.44
N ASP A 990 -7.05 24.11 -8.38
CA ASP A 990 -6.25 24.02 -7.14
C ASP A 990 -5.91 25.40 -6.53
N GLY A 991 -6.36 26.50 -7.16
CA GLY A 991 -6.07 27.85 -6.68
C GLY A 991 -4.66 28.36 -7.01
N LEU A 992 -3.94 27.69 -7.91
CA LEU A 992 -2.64 28.09 -8.44
C LEU A 992 -2.81 28.92 -9.72
N PRO A 993 -1.81 29.73 -10.14
CA PRO A 993 -1.85 30.44 -11.41
C PRO A 993 -2.06 29.47 -12.58
N ALA A 994 -3.07 29.72 -13.42
CA ALA A 994 -3.38 28.86 -14.56
C ALA A 994 -2.32 28.93 -15.68
N TRP A 995 -1.64 30.08 -15.83
CA TRP A 995 -0.72 30.36 -16.93
C TRP A 995 0.74 30.45 -16.48
N ASP A 996 1.62 29.72 -17.17
CA ASP A 996 3.08 29.87 -17.14
C ASP A 996 3.53 30.64 -18.39
N PHE A 997 4.07 31.85 -18.22
CA PHE A 997 4.50 32.70 -19.34
C PHE A 997 5.89 32.35 -19.91
N GLY A 998 6.61 31.41 -19.31
CA GLY A 998 7.89 30.92 -19.80
C GLY A 998 8.99 31.99 -19.86
N THR A 999 9.85 31.84 -20.87
CA THR A 999 10.93 32.79 -21.17
C THR A 999 10.59 33.63 -22.38
N ASN A 1000 11.40 34.65 -22.68
CA ASN A 1000 11.20 35.56 -23.82
C ASN A 1000 11.42 34.92 -25.21
N THR A 1001 11.48 33.59 -25.27
CA THR A 1001 11.59 32.77 -26.47
C THR A 1001 10.57 31.64 -26.47
N GLN A 1002 9.65 31.60 -25.50
CA GLN A 1002 8.64 30.56 -25.36
C GLN A 1002 7.26 31.23 -25.35
N LEU A 1003 6.28 30.57 -25.94
CA LEU A 1003 4.87 30.94 -25.80
C LEU A 1003 4.35 30.54 -24.40
N PRO A 1004 3.28 31.19 -23.92
CA PRO A 1004 2.66 30.82 -22.65
C PRO A 1004 2.16 29.37 -22.69
N GLY A 1005 2.30 28.70 -21.55
CA GLY A 1005 1.80 27.36 -21.29
C GLY A 1005 0.73 27.36 -20.22
N LEU A 1006 -0.05 26.30 -20.21
CA LEU A 1006 -1.13 26.09 -19.26
C LEU A 1006 -0.70 25.07 -18.21
N LEU A 1007 -0.90 25.37 -16.92
CA LEU A 1007 -0.58 24.49 -15.81
C LEU A 1007 -1.78 23.58 -15.50
N ILE A 1008 -1.62 22.28 -15.70
CA ILE A 1008 -2.61 21.23 -15.40
C ILE A 1008 -1.89 20.14 -14.60
N ASP A 1009 -2.38 19.80 -13.41
CA ASP A 1009 -1.80 18.76 -12.52
C ASP A 1009 -0.27 18.88 -12.35
N GLY A 1010 0.20 20.10 -12.06
CA GLY A 1010 1.63 20.38 -11.88
C GLY A 1010 2.47 20.39 -13.17
N THR A 1011 1.89 20.03 -14.32
CA THR A 1011 2.57 19.95 -15.61
C THR A 1011 2.22 21.15 -16.50
N VAL A 1012 3.23 21.75 -17.13
CA VAL A 1012 3.05 22.90 -18.03
C VAL A 1012 2.96 22.41 -19.48
N TYR A 1013 1.78 22.56 -20.08
CA TYR A 1013 1.51 22.24 -21.48
C TYR A 1013 1.72 23.49 -22.35
N ARG A 1014 2.64 23.42 -23.31
CA ARG A 1014 2.94 24.54 -24.23
C ARG A 1014 3.41 24.09 -25.60
N ASP A 1015 3.17 24.95 -26.58
CA ASP A 1015 3.82 24.94 -27.89
C ASP A 1015 4.81 26.11 -27.90
N ALA A 1016 6.04 25.90 -27.42
CA ALA A 1016 6.96 26.97 -27.09
C ALA A 1016 7.47 27.74 -28.31
N ASP A 1017 7.70 27.04 -29.43
CA ASP A 1017 8.22 27.62 -30.66
C ASP A 1017 7.14 27.98 -31.69
N GLY A 1018 5.88 27.63 -31.42
CA GLY A 1018 4.74 27.95 -32.27
C GLY A 1018 4.68 27.09 -33.53
N ASP A 1019 5.30 25.91 -33.53
CA ASP A 1019 5.28 24.99 -34.66
C ASP A 1019 3.97 24.19 -34.79
N GLY A 1020 3.05 24.40 -33.84
CA GLY A 1020 1.75 23.77 -33.80
C GLY A 1020 1.79 22.38 -33.17
N THR A 1021 2.88 21.99 -32.50
CA THR A 1021 2.94 20.79 -31.67
C THR A 1021 3.16 21.18 -30.21
N LEU A 1022 2.62 20.40 -29.28
CA LEU A 1022 2.98 20.60 -27.87
C LEU A 1022 4.39 20.07 -27.67
N ASP A 1023 5.23 20.85 -26.98
CA ASP A 1023 6.51 20.39 -26.53
C ASP A 1023 6.34 19.41 -25.37
N GLU A 1024 7.22 18.41 -25.33
CA GLU A 1024 7.34 17.54 -24.16
C GLU A 1024 7.61 18.41 -22.92
N PRO A 1025 6.82 18.22 -21.83
CA PRO A 1025 7.09 18.92 -20.59
C PRO A 1025 8.51 18.59 -20.12
N ALA A 1026 9.24 19.61 -19.66
CA ALA A 1026 10.58 19.40 -19.12
C ALA A 1026 10.47 18.53 -17.86
N GLN A 1027 10.95 17.29 -17.92
CA GLN A 1027 11.06 16.39 -16.76
C GLN A 1027 11.87 17.00 -15.61
#